data_AF-A0A2D9Z355-F1
#
_entry.id   AF-A0A2D9Z355-F1
#
_cell.length_a   1.000
_cell.length_b   1.000
_cell.length_c   1.000
_cell.angle_alpha   90.00
_cell.angle_beta   90.00
_cell.angle_gamma   90.00
#
_symmetry.space_group_name_H-M   'P 1'
#
loop_
_entity.id
_entity.type
_entity.pdbx_description
1 polymer ?
#
loop_
_entity_poly.entity_id
_entity_poly.type
_entity_poly.pdbx_seq_one_letter_code
_entity_poly.pdbx_strand_id
1 'polypeptide(L)'
;MSSQVAAQEFQTLFNGKDLSGWKGKSEFWTVKDGAIFGQTTKDKPTKGNTFLVWQGGDVADFVFKAKVRFQGNNSGVQYRSELVGKPEDFVVKGYQADLHPKPEYFGMLYAEKWRGIVAQRFQRVIVGTDGKSQVVGEVGDKNQKLVDTEWNELTVIAVGNRQIHQVNGITTMDLTDNHPEAKRKGILALQLHAGAPMTVEFKDVQLKRLNGPAGKAAINAVSAKTGNTATPIDRVKAADGFQVELLYSVPAEVHGSWVNMCEDNKGRLLVSDQFGKLYRITPPAPGETLSQDDIIPVPVDIRAVNGMAWAFDALYVGVNDYERKIPSGLYRITDSDGDDELDKVEMLRAMEARGDHGVHAVVPSPDGKSLFLITGNSTKPVEFADNSQVPQIWGEDHLLPSFPDGRGHNRGVLAPGGIIYKVDPDGKNFEAYANGFRNIFDAAFNRDGELFTYDADMEYDFNVPWYRPTRICQVTSGAEFGWRNGAGKRPVFYPDNLPGVLDIGPGSPTGMTFGYGAKFPAKYQNALYALDWSWGKLYAVHMKLDANGSTYTATKEEFVTGAPLPITDAIIHQGDGAMYFAIGGRRVQSGLYRVTYVGDESTKLVTTPPQTTDALKLRRSLEYFHGRQDENAIAAAWSELDNEERFVRYAARKAIEHQPVDTWADKALNEKNPAVQAEALLALARVTGVCPQHRNDTTPPVDTEMRAKLLDAILAVDMTELDETTQITIQRTLQIVLNRFGRPDDSTVQKLITKVDPLFPSESADINWLLCETLAYLQAPTVAAKTMALIDSAPTQEEQVQYARSIRLLKTGWTPALQTQYFEWFLKAANYRGGASFAKFIEFIRNDAVATLTDSQKESLKEVLAKKPEQKSALENLGAIFEGREEKQWSLAELVSIANSELKGRDFSNGRKMFGAAGCYACHRFQNQGGMTGPDLTTAGRRYSVKDLLDQVVNPSKVINDQFSAVMVITDEGLVHSGVVVNLNNDGLTLNTDLTDPNKRVTINRNTIDEMLVSKTSPMPAGLFNRMTKEEILDLVAYLISGGDRSHQFFNN
;
A
#
# COMPACT_ATOMS: atom_id res chain seq x y z
N MET A 1 51.23 -4.12 -13.73
CA MET A 1 51.10 -4.92 -14.96
C MET A 1 49.65 -5.34 -15.09
N SER A 2 48.98 -4.93 -16.15
CA SER A 2 47.55 -5.21 -16.39
C SER A 2 47.34 -6.66 -16.78
N SER A 3 46.54 -7.41 -16.04
CA SER A 3 45.99 -8.67 -16.53
C SER A 3 44.75 -8.35 -17.38
N GLN A 4 44.97 -8.14 -18.68
CA GLN A 4 43.89 -8.25 -19.67
C GLN A 4 43.30 -9.66 -19.56
N VAL A 5 42.04 -9.76 -19.13
CA VAL A 5 41.25 -10.98 -19.31
C VAL A 5 40.97 -11.08 -20.81
N ALA A 6 41.76 -11.87 -21.52
CA ALA A 6 41.53 -12.16 -22.93
C ALA A 6 40.10 -12.74 -23.08
N ALA A 7 39.27 -12.11 -23.90
CA ALA A 7 37.99 -12.66 -24.31
C ALA A 7 38.24 -13.99 -25.02
N GLN A 8 37.67 -15.10 -24.54
CA GLN A 8 37.74 -16.37 -25.27
C GLN A 8 37.00 -16.20 -26.60
N GLU A 9 37.71 -16.40 -27.71
CA GLU A 9 37.18 -16.41 -29.07
C GLU A 9 36.43 -17.73 -29.37
N PHE A 10 35.61 -17.75 -30.41
CA PHE A 10 34.93 -18.97 -30.85
C PHE A 10 35.94 -19.97 -31.43
N GLN A 11 35.92 -21.20 -30.93
CA GLN A 11 36.66 -22.32 -31.49
C GLN A 11 35.83 -22.96 -32.62
N THR A 12 36.37 -23.02 -33.83
CA THR A 12 35.79 -23.81 -34.91
C THR A 12 36.00 -25.31 -34.63
N LEU A 13 34.90 -26.07 -34.58
CA LEU A 13 34.90 -27.50 -34.25
C LEU A 13 34.96 -28.42 -35.48
N PHE A 14 34.68 -27.89 -36.68
CA PHE A 14 34.71 -28.63 -37.93
C PHE A 14 35.62 -27.94 -38.94
N ASN A 15 36.56 -28.69 -39.51
CA ASN A 15 37.60 -28.14 -40.38
C ASN A 15 37.16 -27.94 -41.84
N GLY A 16 35.91 -28.29 -42.20
CA GLY A 16 35.37 -28.17 -43.55
C GLY A 16 35.88 -29.23 -44.54
N LYS A 17 36.74 -30.16 -44.13
CA LYS A 17 37.42 -31.11 -45.02
C LYS A 17 37.13 -32.56 -44.68
N ASP A 18 37.18 -32.94 -43.41
CA ASP A 18 37.00 -34.30 -42.93
C ASP A 18 36.44 -34.33 -41.50
N LEU A 19 36.08 -35.51 -41.00
CA LEU A 19 35.52 -35.67 -39.65
C LEU A 19 36.60 -35.75 -38.56
N SER A 20 37.80 -35.20 -38.78
CA SER A 20 38.82 -35.14 -37.73
C SER A 20 38.29 -34.41 -36.50
N GLY A 21 38.43 -35.03 -35.34
CA GLY A 21 37.86 -34.53 -34.09
C GLY A 21 36.41 -34.96 -33.82
N TRP A 22 35.83 -35.81 -34.65
CA TRP A 22 34.49 -36.38 -34.48
C TRP A 22 34.52 -37.91 -34.57
N LYS A 23 33.67 -38.59 -33.79
CA LYS A 23 33.47 -40.05 -33.91
C LYS A 23 32.00 -40.38 -34.01
N GLY A 24 31.67 -41.25 -34.94
CA GLY A 24 30.33 -41.76 -35.18
C GLY A 24 30.41 -42.93 -36.16
N LYS A 25 29.26 -43.45 -36.55
CA LYS A 25 29.17 -44.55 -37.53
C LYS A 25 29.49 -44.02 -38.93
N SER A 26 30.64 -44.42 -39.48
CA SER A 26 31.14 -43.95 -40.78
C SER A 26 30.23 -44.29 -41.96
N GLU A 27 29.34 -45.27 -41.81
CA GLU A 27 28.32 -45.62 -42.81
C GLU A 27 27.22 -44.57 -42.96
N PHE A 28 27.04 -43.68 -41.98
CA PHE A 28 25.99 -42.64 -41.97
C PHE A 28 26.52 -41.21 -42.07
N TRP A 29 27.80 -40.99 -41.74
CA TRP A 29 28.40 -39.66 -41.66
C TRP A 29 29.56 -39.52 -42.64
N THR A 30 29.48 -38.47 -43.45
CA THR A 30 30.52 -38.09 -44.43
C THR A 30 30.69 -36.57 -44.44
N VAL A 31 31.60 -36.05 -45.26
CA VAL A 31 31.71 -34.60 -45.53
C VAL A 31 31.33 -34.36 -46.98
N LYS A 32 30.43 -33.40 -47.21
CA LYS A 32 29.97 -33.00 -48.54
C LYS A 32 29.90 -31.48 -48.61
N ASP A 33 30.47 -30.89 -49.67
CA ASP A 33 30.41 -29.45 -49.95
C ASP A 33 30.82 -28.55 -48.76
N GLY A 34 31.82 -29.00 -47.99
CA GLY A 34 32.31 -28.27 -46.81
C GLY A 34 31.37 -28.31 -45.60
N ALA A 35 30.42 -29.24 -45.56
CA ALA A 35 29.51 -29.51 -44.44
C ALA A 35 29.64 -30.96 -43.96
N ILE A 36 29.40 -31.19 -42.66
CA ILE A 36 29.17 -32.52 -42.11
C ILE A 36 27.82 -32.99 -42.64
N PHE A 37 27.81 -34.11 -43.37
CA PHE A 37 26.62 -34.66 -44.02
C PHE A 37 26.24 -35.99 -43.36
N GLY A 38 25.04 -36.04 -42.79
CA GLY A 38 24.43 -37.25 -42.24
C GLY A 38 23.29 -37.73 -43.12
N GLN A 39 23.20 -39.04 -43.38
CA GLN A 39 22.13 -39.61 -44.21
C GLN A 39 21.66 -40.98 -43.75
N THR A 40 20.35 -41.19 -43.76
CA THR A 40 19.72 -42.51 -43.75
C THR A 40 18.92 -42.72 -45.04
N THR A 41 18.93 -43.94 -45.57
CA THR A 41 18.12 -44.31 -46.74
C THR A 41 17.18 -45.45 -46.39
N LYS A 42 16.20 -45.71 -47.25
CA LYS A 42 15.28 -46.84 -47.08
C LYS A 42 16.04 -48.18 -46.98
N ASP A 43 17.11 -48.33 -47.76
CA ASP A 43 17.95 -49.53 -47.78
C ASP A 43 19.05 -49.54 -46.71
N LYS A 44 19.30 -48.41 -46.05
CA LYS A 44 20.27 -48.24 -44.95
C LYS A 44 19.66 -47.44 -43.79
N PRO A 45 18.65 -47.99 -43.08
CA PRO A 45 18.11 -47.34 -41.90
C PRO A 45 19.05 -47.53 -40.70
N THR A 46 19.07 -46.56 -39.79
CA THR A 46 19.66 -46.79 -38.46
C THR A 46 18.66 -47.53 -37.55
N LYS A 47 19.15 -48.45 -36.70
CA LYS A 47 18.33 -49.25 -35.77
C LYS A 47 17.92 -48.50 -34.48
N GLY A 48 18.27 -47.22 -34.39
CA GLY A 48 18.00 -46.28 -33.30
C GLY A 48 18.70 -44.96 -33.56
N ASN A 49 18.37 -43.89 -32.83
CA ASN A 49 19.04 -42.59 -33.01
C ASN A 49 20.55 -42.76 -32.84
N THR A 50 21.32 -42.26 -33.81
CA THR A 50 22.79 -42.34 -33.80
C THR A 50 23.38 -40.94 -33.85
N PHE A 51 24.54 -40.77 -33.23
CA PHE A 51 25.11 -39.46 -33.00
C PHE A 51 26.56 -39.38 -33.47
N LEU A 52 26.94 -38.22 -34.02
CA LEU A 52 28.33 -37.88 -34.31
C LEU A 52 28.87 -37.07 -33.13
N VAL A 53 29.76 -37.66 -32.34
CA VAL A 53 30.22 -37.12 -31.06
C VAL A 53 31.54 -36.39 -31.22
N TRP A 54 31.57 -35.13 -30.80
CA TRP A 54 32.79 -34.33 -30.80
C TRP A 54 33.79 -34.84 -29.76
N GLN A 55 35.05 -34.97 -30.15
CA GLN A 55 36.12 -35.57 -29.33
C GLN A 55 36.94 -34.53 -28.54
N GLY A 56 36.59 -33.24 -28.62
CA GLY A 56 37.30 -32.17 -27.90
C GLY A 56 36.89 -32.00 -26.43
N GLY A 57 36.24 -33.00 -25.86
CA GLY A 57 35.91 -33.10 -24.44
C GLY A 57 34.56 -32.48 -24.05
N ASP A 58 34.28 -32.49 -22.75
CA ASP A 58 33.00 -32.02 -22.21
C ASP A 58 32.83 -30.51 -22.36
N VAL A 59 31.58 -30.09 -22.52
CA VAL A 59 31.12 -28.70 -22.44
C VAL A 59 30.35 -28.48 -21.13
N ALA A 60 30.63 -27.36 -20.45
CA ALA A 60 29.93 -26.93 -19.24
C ALA A 60 29.14 -25.64 -19.56
N ASP A 61 29.66 -24.47 -19.23
CA ASP A 61 29.08 -23.20 -19.68
C ASP A 61 29.64 -22.81 -21.06
N PHE A 62 28.76 -22.56 -22.03
CA PHE A 62 29.17 -22.29 -23.41
C PHE A 62 28.12 -21.55 -24.24
N VAL A 63 28.57 -20.98 -25.36
CA VAL A 63 27.76 -20.65 -26.54
C VAL A 63 28.18 -21.55 -27.69
N PHE A 64 27.25 -22.28 -28.28
CA PHE A 64 27.45 -23.09 -29.47
C PHE A 64 26.70 -22.46 -30.65
N LYS A 65 27.31 -22.48 -31.83
CA LYS A 65 26.70 -22.05 -33.08
C LYS A 65 26.93 -23.07 -34.18
N ALA A 66 25.92 -23.32 -35.01
CA ALA A 66 26.07 -24.04 -36.26
C ALA A 66 24.97 -23.63 -37.24
N LYS A 67 25.29 -23.67 -38.54
CA LYS A 67 24.26 -23.64 -39.57
C LYS A 67 23.80 -25.05 -39.86
N VAL A 68 22.49 -25.26 -39.84
CA VAL A 68 21.84 -26.55 -39.99
C VAL A 68 20.77 -26.47 -41.06
N ARG A 69 20.70 -27.48 -41.92
CA ARG A 69 19.56 -27.75 -42.79
C ARG A 69 19.32 -29.25 -42.85
N PHE A 70 18.08 -29.66 -43.00
CA PHE A 70 17.71 -31.07 -42.99
C PHE A 70 16.46 -31.31 -43.85
N GLN A 71 16.26 -32.57 -44.20
CA GLN A 71 15.09 -33.01 -44.95
C GLN A 71 14.65 -34.39 -44.46
N GLY A 72 13.33 -34.58 -44.35
CA GLY A 72 12.70 -35.88 -44.10
C GLY A 72 12.30 -36.09 -42.64
N ASN A 73 13.22 -35.93 -41.68
CA ASN A 73 12.95 -36.11 -40.26
C ASN A 73 13.73 -35.09 -39.39
N ASN A 74 13.48 -35.04 -38.09
CA ASN A 74 14.17 -34.11 -37.19
C ASN A 74 15.65 -34.42 -37.03
N SER A 75 16.42 -33.38 -36.71
CA SER A 75 17.82 -33.48 -36.29
C SER A 75 18.06 -32.45 -35.19
N GLY A 76 19.27 -32.40 -34.64
CA GLY A 76 19.58 -31.46 -33.58
C GLY A 76 20.97 -31.63 -33.03
N VAL A 77 21.24 -30.84 -31.99
CA VAL A 77 22.51 -30.84 -31.29
C VAL A 77 22.29 -31.24 -29.84
N GLN A 78 22.92 -32.33 -29.45
CA GLN A 78 23.02 -32.82 -28.09
C GLN A 78 24.11 -32.08 -27.35
N TYR A 79 23.83 -31.64 -26.13
CA TYR A 79 24.78 -30.90 -25.32
C TYR A 79 24.61 -31.19 -23.83
N ARG A 80 25.73 -31.14 -23.10
CA ARG A 80 25.79 -31.58 -21.69
C ARG A 80 25.22 -33.00 -21.51
N SER A 81 25.31 -33.82 -22.56
CA SER A 81 24.78 -35.19 -22.59
C SER A 81 25.84 -36.20 -22.18
N GLU A 82 25.46 -37.46 -22.01
CA GLU A 82 26.38 -38.56 -21.72
C GLU A 82 26.20 -39.72 -22.71
N LEU A 83 27.28 -40.46 -22.98
CA LEU A 83 27.20 -41.71 -23.74
C LEU A 83 26.57 -42.80 -22.88
N VAL A 84 25.66 -43.58 -23.46
CA VAL A 84 24.99 -44.69 -22.80
C VAL A 84 25.05 -45.96 -23.63
N GLY A 85 25.14 -47.12 -22.98
CA GLY A 85 25.35 -48.39 -23.67
C GLY A 85 26.81 -48.59 -24.09
N LYS A 86 27.03 -49.33 -25.19
CA LYS A 86 28.38 -49.56 -25.71
C LYS A 86 28.89 -48.30 -26.44
N PRO A 87 30.11 -47.82 -26.18
CA PRO A 87 30.63 -46.60 -26.81
C PRO A 87 30.57 -46.59 -28.34
N GLU A 88 30.75 -47.75 -28.98
CA GLU A 88 30.67 -47.94 -30.42
C GLU A 88 29.25 -47.80 -31.02
N ASP A 89 28.21 -47.83 -30.19
CA ASP A 89 26.83 -47.63 -30.65
C ASP A 89 26.51 -46.14 -30.84
N PHE A 90 27.31 -45.25 -30.25
CA PHE A 90 27.16 -43.79 -30.28
C PHE A 90 25.74 -43.34 -29.91
N VAL A 91 25.23 -43.83 -28.78
CA VAL A 91 23.92 -43.47 -28.22
C VAL A 91 24.13 -42.51 -27.06
N VAL A 92 23.34 -41.45 -26.99
CA VAL A 92 23.46 -40.41 -25.94
C VAL A 92 22.18 -40.25 -25.13
N LYS A 93 22.33 -39.70 -23.92
CA LYS A 93 21.25 -39.31 -23.00
C LYS A 93 21.52 -37.90 -22.46
N GLY A 94 20.55 -37.00 -22.59
CA GLY A 94 20.69 -35.61 -22.10
C GLY A 94 19.93 -34.59 -22.94
N TYR A 95 20.33 -33.32 -22.84
CA TYR A 95 19.63 -32.21 -23.50
C TYR A 95 19.95 -32.15 -24.98
N GLN A 96 18.91 -31.89 -25.77
CA GLN A 96 18.98 -31.72 -27.21
C GLN A 96 18.26 -30.42 -27.60
N ALA A 97 18.97 -29.59 -28.37
CA ALA A 97 18.38 -28.55 -29.20
C ALA A 97 17.85 -29.21 -30.47
N ASP A 98 16.55 -29.45 -30.50
CA ASP A 98 15.89 -30.22 -31.55
C ASP A 98 15.30 -29.29 -32.63
N LEU A 99 15.58 -29.61 -33.89
CA LEU A 99 15.02 -28.96 -35.06
C LEU A 99 14.13 -29.98 -35.78
N HIS A 100 12.82 -29.76 -35.70
CA HIS A 100 11.81 -30.65 -36.25
C HIS A 100 11.09 -30.00 -37.45
N PRO A 101 10.62 -30.77 -38.46
CA PRO A 101 9.79 -30.23 -39.55
C PRO A 101 8.46 -29.58 -39.11
N LYS A 102 8.08 -29.74 -37.84
CA LYS A 102 6.84 -29.21 -37.28
C LYS A 102 7.14 -27.87 -36.64
N PRO A 103 6.46 -26.77 -37.02
CA PRO A 103 6.79 -25.43 -36.55
C PRO A 103 6.85 -25.28 -35.02
N GLU A 104 5.99 -25.99 -34.28
CA GLU A 104 5.90 -25.95 -32.82
C GLU A 104 7.09 -26.63 -32.10
N TYR A 105 7.87 -27.43 -32.82
CA TYR A 105 9.02 -28.17 -32.29
C TYR A 105 10.35 -27.71 -32.90
N PHE A 106 10.34 -26.68 -33.75
CA PHE A 106 11.54 -26.18 -34.41
C PHE A 106 12.35 -25.29 -33.44
N GLY A 107 13.48 -25.79 -32.93
CA GLY A 107 14.29 -25.11 -31.93
C GLY A 107 13.81 -25.34 -30.50
N MET A 108 13.25 -26.53 -30.23
CA MET A 108 12.72 -26.93 -28.92
C MET A 108 13.80 -27.60 -28.03
N LEU A 109 13.51 -27.75 -26.74
CA LEU A 109 14.31 -28.59 -25.85
C LEU A 109 13.71 -29.97 -25.67
N TYR A 110 14.43 -30.98 -26.16
CA TYR A 110 14.12 -32.38 -25.93
C TYR A 110 15.19 -33.03 -25.06
N ALA A 111 14.78 -33.81 -24.07
CA ALA A 111 15.66 -34.54 -23.16
C ALA A 111 15.71 -36.02 -23.57
N GLU A 112 16.64 -36.35 -24.47
CA GLU A 112 16.80 -37.68 -25.07
C GLU A 112 17.07 -38.76 -24.03
N LYS A 113 16.30 -39.86 -24.11
CA LYS A 113 16.31 -40.98 -23.15
C LYS A 113 16.22 -40.54 -21.68
N TRP A 114 15.55 -39.43 -21.42
CA TRP A 114 15.38 -38.86 -20.09
C TRP A 114 13.98 -38.29 -19.87
N ARG A 115 13.74 -36.99 -20.09
CA ARG A 115 12.48 -36.31 -19.76
C ARG A 115 11.54 -36.08 -20.94
N GLY A 116 11.93 -36.43 -22.17
CA GLY A 116 11.12 -36.15 -23.36
C GLY A 116 11.07 -34.65 -23.68
N ILE A 117 9.92 -34.14 -24.15
CA ILE A 117 9.75 -32.71 -24.45
C ILE A 117 9.74 -31.93 -23.13
N VAL A 118 10.68 -31.02 -22.95
CA VAL A 118 10.76 -30.15 -21.77
C VAL A 118 10.22 -28.76 -22.07
N ALA A 119 10.55 -28.21 -23.24
CA ALA A 119 10.04 -26.92 -23.71
C ALA A 119 9.81 -26.96 -25.22
N GLN A 120 8.62 -26.56 -25.68
CA GLN A 120 8.31 -26.38 -27.10
C GLN A 120 8.81 -25.02 -27.60
N ARG A 121 8.72 -24.77 -28.91
CA ARG A 121 9.05 -23.46 -29.48
C ARG A 121 8.16 -22.37 -28.87
N PHE A 122 8.74 -21.20 -28.63
CA PHE A 122 8.18 -20.02 -27.97
C PHE A 122 7.87 -20.18 -26.48
N GLN A 123 8.34 -21.24 -25.82
CA GLN A 123 8.10 -21.42 -24.40
C GLN A 123 9.31 -21.00 -23.56
N ARG A 124 9.02 -20.27 -22.47
CA ARG A 124 9.88 -20.19 -21.29
C ARG A 124 9.39 -21.19 -20.26
N VAL A 125 10.28 -22.06 -19.79
CA VAL A 125 9.95 -23.18 -18.90
C VAL A 125 10.84 -23.17 -17.66
N ILE A 126 10.25 -23.48 -16.50
CA ILE A 126 11.00 -23.81 -15.29
C ILE A 126 10.75 -25.28 -14.95
N VAL A 127 11.83 -26.01 -14.69
CA VAL A 127 11.74 -27.34 -14.09
C VAL A 127 11.99 -27.21 -12.59
N GLY A 128 10.98 -27.54 -11.80
CA GLY A 128 11.02 -27.47 -10.34
C GLY A 128 12.01 -28.48 -9.72
N THR A 129 12.23 -28.34 -8.41
CA THR A 129 13.02 -29.33 -7.64
C THR A 129 12.35 -30.71 -7.59
N ASP A 130 11.06 -30.80 -7.87
CA ASP A 130 10.27 -32.03 -8.03
C ASP A 130 10.38 -32.65 -9.44
N GLY A 131 11.07 -31.98 -10.36
CA GLY A 131 11.34 -32.47 -11.72
C GLY A 131 10.21 -32.20 -12.71
N LYS A 132 9.15 -31.48 -12.32
CA LYS A 132 8.05 -31.13 -13.22
C LYS A 132 8.36 -29.86 -13.99
N SER A 133 8.10 -29.89 -15.30
CA SER A 133 8.17 -28.73 -16.18
C SER A 133 6.89 -27.88 -16.06
N GLN A 134 7.06 -26.58 -15.86
CA GLN A 134 5.99 -25.58 -15.91
C GLN A 134 6.34 -24.54 -16.97
N VAL A 135 5.43 -24.32 -17.92
CA VAL A 135 5.52 -23.16 -18.83
C VAL A 135 5.18 -21.92 -18.02
N VAL A 136 6.11 -20.99 -17.96
CA VAL A 136 5.98 -19.75 -17.17
C VAL A 136 5.80 -18.52 -18.05
N GLY A 137 6.35 -18.52 -19.27
CA GLY A 137 6.15 -17.43 -20.20
C GLY A 137 6.36 -17.81 -21.66
N GLU A 138 6.31 -16.80 -22.53
CA GLU A 138 6.60 -16.93 -23.95
C GLU A 138 7.92 -16.22 -24.33
N VAL A 139 8.58 -16.70 -25.38
CA VAL A 139 9.79 -16.09 -25.95
C VAL A 139 9.71 -16.05 -27.48
N GLY A 140 10.53 -15.22 -28.11
CA GLY A 140 10.72 -15.19 -29.56
C GLY A 140 9.72 -14.32 -30.33
N ASP A 141 9.68 -14.53 -31.64
CA ASP A 141 8.77 -13.84 -32.58
C ASP A 141 7.89 -14.87 -33.29
N LYS A 142 6.57 -14.81 -33.04
CA LYS A 142 5.57 -15.72 -33.62
C LYS A 142 5.47 -15.59 -35.15
N ASN A 143 5.96 -14.49 -35.73
CA ASN A 143 5.97 -14.28 -37.18
C ASN A 143 7.20 -14.90 -37.88
N GLN A 144 8.15 -15.46 -37.12
CA GLN A 144 9.36 -16.02 -37.68
C GLN A 144 9.08 -17.27 -38.53
N LYS A 145 9.34 -17.14 -39.84
CA LYS A 145 9.31 -18.26 -40.81
C LYS A 145 10.62 -19.05 -40.74
N LEU A 146 10.51 -20.35 -40.53
CA LEU A 146 11.63 -21.30 -40.52
C LEU A 146 11.35 -22.39 -41.56
N VAL A 147 12.35 -22.69 -42.37
CA VAL A 147 12.29 -23.70 -43.43
C VAL A 147 13.41 -24.70 -43.18
N ASP A 148 13.08 -25.96 -42.96
CA ASP A 148 14.01 -27.06 -42.62
C ASP A 148 15.09 -27.30 -43.69
N THR A 149 14.69 -27.19 -44.97
CA THR A 149 15.57 -27.37 -46.14
C THR A 149 16.50 -26.19 -46.42
N GLU A 150 16.30 -25.05 -45.75
CA GLU A 150 17.17 -23.87 -45.82
C GLU A 150 18.19 -23.84 -44.68
N TRP A 151 19.25 -23.06 -44.83
CA TRP A 151 20.26 -22.91 -43.79
C TRP A 151 19.72 -22.07 -42.64
N ASN A 152 19.61 -22.68 -41.46
CA ASN A 152 19.23 -22.02 -40.22
C ASN A 152 20.43 -21.96 -39.26
N GLU A 153 20.74 -20.79 -38.71
CA GLU A 153 21.73 -20.68 -37.63
C GLU A 153 21.10 -21.09 -36.30
N LEU A 154 21.49 -22.24 -35.78
CA LEU A 154 21.17 -22.69 -34.44
C LEU A 154 22.21 -22.17 -33.45
N THR A 155 21.76 -21.45 -32.43
CA THR A 155 22.59 -21.03 -31.29
C THR A 155 22.08 -21.69 -30.01
N VAL A 156 22.98 -22.30 -29.23
CA VAL A 156 22.68 -22.85 -27.89
C VAL A 156 23.54 -22.12 -26.87
N ILE A 157 22.89 -21.49 -25.90
CA ILE A 157 23.54 -20.80 -24.78
C ILE A 157 23.18 -21.58 -23.53
N ALA A 158 24.18 -22.16 -22.88
CA ALA A 158 23.96 -22.93 -21.65
C ALA A 158 24.91 -22.41 -20.57
N VAL A 159 24.35 -21.90 -19.47
CA VAL A 159 25.10 -21.31 -18.35
C VAL A 159 24.45 -21.72 -17.04
N GLY A 160 25.19 -22.43 -16.17
CA GLY A 160 24.65 -22.93 -14.91
C GLY A 160 23.40 -23.79 -15.13
N ASN A 161 22.31 -23.45 -14.45
CA ASN A 161 20.99 -24.09 -14.58
C ASN A 161 20.12 -23.56 -15.72
N ARG A 162 20.54 -22.53 -16.46
CA ARG A 162 19.78 -21.92 -17.55
C ARG A 162 20.27 -22.36 -18.93
N GLN A 163 19.35 -22.61 -19.86
CA GLN A 163 19.61 -22.99 -21.24
C GLN A 163 18.68 -22.20 -22.16
N ILE A 164 19.22 -21.64 -23.24
CA ILE A 164 18.47 -20.83 -24.21
C ILE A 164 18.82 -21.33 -25.61
N HIS A 165 17.82 -21.59 -26.45
CA HIS A 165 18.03 -21.85 -27.87
C HIS A 165 17.58 -20.65 -28.67
N GLN A 166 18.33 -20.35 -29.73
CA GLN A 166 17.93 -19.39 -30.74
C GLN A 166 18.06 -20.01 -32.12
N VAL A 167 17.12 -19.66 -33.01
CA VAL A 167 17.21 -19.99 -34.43
C VAL A 167 17.19 -18.67 -35.20
N ASN A 168 18.18 -18.45 -36.07
CA ASN A 168 18.35 -17.22 -36.84
C ASN A 168 18.32 -15.95 -35.97
N GLY A 169 18.93 -16.01 -34.78
CA GLY A 169 19.03 -14.89 -33.83
C GLY A 169 17.80 -14.64 -32.96
N ILE A 170 16.71 -15.37 -33.16
CA ILE A 170 15.48 -15.26 -32.36
C ILE A 170 15.42 -16.40 -31.35
N THR A 171 15.16 -16.07 -30.07
CA THR A 171 15.00 -17.06 -29.00
C THR A 171 13.79 -17.95 -29.25
N THR A 172 14.00 -19.26 -29.36
CA THR A 172 12.95 -20.25 -29.60
C THR A 172 12.54 -20.99 -28.34
N MET A 173 13.39 -21.02 -27.31
CA MET A 173 13.05 -21.53 -25.98
C MET A 173 13.98 -20.93 -24.92
N ASP A 174 13.51 -20.83 -23.68
CA ASP A 174 14.31 -20.43 -22.50
C ASP A 174 13.96 -21.35 -21.30
N LEU A 175 14.93 -22.06 -20.75
CA LEU A 175 14.75 -23.06 -19.70
C LEU A 175 15.61 -22.72 -18.49
N THR A 176 15.01 -22.76 -17.30
CA THR A 176 15.73 -22.85 -16.03
C THR A 176 15.42 -24.19 -15.37
N ASP A 177 16.44 -25.05 -15.21
CA ASP A 177 16.27 -26.41 -14.66
C ASP A 177 16.84 -26.50 -13.24
N ASN A 178 15.96 -26.34 -12.24
CA ASN A 178 16.32 -26.32 -10.82
C ASN A 178 16.40 -27.73 -10.19
N HIS A 179 16.16 -28.79 -10.96
CA HIS A 179 16.20 -30.13 -10.43
C HIS A 179 17.64 -30.54 -10.04
N PRO A 180 17.85 -31.27 -8.93
CA PRO A 180 19.19 -31.71 -8.51
C PRO A 180 19.96 -32.55 -9.56
N GLU A 181 19.25 -33.31 -10.39
CA GLU A 181 19.86 -34.14 -11.46
C GLU A 181 20.13 -33.39 -12.78
N ALA A 182 19.87 -32.09 -12.84
CA ALA A 182 19.99 -31.34 -14.07
C ALA A 182 21.45 -31.29 -14.56
N LYS A 183 21.69 -31.68 -15.82
CA LYS A 183 23.04 -31.86 -16.36
C LYS A 183 23.72 -30.50 -16.58
N ARG A 184 24.84 -30.27 -15.90
CA ARG A 184 25.63 -29.01 -16.00
C ARG A 184 26.88 -29.14 -16.89
N LYS A 185 27.27 -30.37 -17.21
CA LYS A 185 28.47 -30.69 -17.97
C LYS A 185 28.26 -32.02 -18.71
N GLY A 186 28.84 -32.16 -19.90
CA GLY A 186 28.83 -33.41 -20.67
C GLY A 186 29.26 -33.21 -22.12
N ILE A 187 29.05 -34.21 -22.96
CA ILE A 187 29.49 -34.20 -24.35
C ILE A 187 28.61 -33.32 -25.27
N LEU A 188 29.16 -33.01 -26.44
CA LEU A 188 28.47 -32.38 -27.56
C LEU A 188 28.37 -33.40 -28.72
N ALA A 189 27.18 -33.56 -29.31
CA ALA A 189 26.99 -34.49 -30.43
C ALA A 189 25.90 -34.03 -31.41
N LEU A 190 26.02 -34.44 -32.68
CA LEU A 190 25.05 -34.12 -33.75
C LEU A 190 24.16 -35.34 -33.99
N GLN A 191 22.85 -35.13 -34.12
CA GLN A 191 21.88 -36.23 -34.26
C GLN A 191 21.65 -36.64 -35.72
N LEU A 192 21.54 -37.94 -35.94
CA LEU A 192 20.81 -38.53 -37.06
C LEU A 192 19.69 -39.43 -36.52
N HIS A 193 18.44 -39.08 -36.81
CA HIS A 193 17.26 -39.71 -36.23
C HIS A 193 16.93 -41.06 -36.91
N ALA A 194 16.34 -41.98 -36.15
CA ALA A 194 15.83 -43.24 -36.69
C ALA A 194 14.46 -43.08 -37.37
N GLY A 195 14.14 -43.96 -38.33
CA GLY A 195 12.83 -43.95 -38.99
C GLY A 195 12.92 -43.55 -40.46
N ALA A 196 12.08 -42.59 -40.88
CA ALA A 196 12.00 -42.18 -42.27
C ALA A 196 13.37 -41.73 -42.82
N PRO A 197 13.68 -42.01 -44.10
CA PRO A 197 14.91 -41.55 -44.73
C PRO A 197 15.10 -40.04 -44.55
N MET A 198 16.28 -39.64 -44.09
CA MET A 198 16.58 -38.24 -43.82
C MET A 198 17.99 -37.87 -44.25
N THR A 199 18.17 -36.57 -44.47
CA THR A 199 19.50 -35.95 -44.61
C THR A 199 19.62 -34.77 -43.66
N VAL A 200 20.82 -34.54 -43.14
CA VAL A 200 21.15 -33.34 -42.38
C VAL A 200 22.54 -32.86 -42.74
N GLU A 201 22.69 -31.55 -42.80
CA GLU A 201 23.95 -30.88 -43.03
C GLU A 201 24.25 -29.89 -41.91
N PHE A 202 25.47 -29.96 -41.37
CA PHE A 202 26.00 -28.99 -40.40
C PHE A 202 27.25 -28.31 -40.95
N LYS A 203 27.29 -26.98 -40.94
CA LYS A 203 28.48 -26.18 -41.27
C LYS A 203 28.65 -25.02 -40.30
N ASP A 204 29.80 -24.36 -40.34
CA ASP A 204 30.15 -23.26 -39.43
C ASP A 204 29.98 -23.67 -37.95
N VAL A 205 30.38 -24.90 -37.61
CA VAL A 205 30.21 -25.46 -36.26
C VAL A 205 31.24 -24.84 -35.32
N GLN A 206 30.79 -24.03 -34.37
CA GLN A 206 31.62 -23.23 -33.48
C GLN A 206 31.20 -23.35 -32.03
N LEU A 207 32.17 -23.29 -31.12
CA LEU A 207 31.95 -23.36 -29.68
C LEU A 207 32.79 -22.29 -28.98
N LYS A 208 32.15 -21.53 -28.11
CA LYS A 208 32.80 -20.61 -27.18
C LYS A 208 32.52 -21.07 -25.76
N ARG A 209 33.55 -21.48 -25.03
CA ARG A 209 33.43 -21.80 -23.60
C ARG A 209 33.29 -20.50 -22.81
N LEU A 210 32.55 -20.55 -21.71
CA LEU A 210 32.28 -19.41 -20.85
C LEU A 210 32.81 -19.67 -19.43
N ASN A 211 33.18 -18.59 -18.75
CA ASN A 211 33.46 -18.56 -17.32
C ASN A 211 32.40 -17.70 -16.60
N GLY A 212 32.33 -17.74 -15.27
CA GLY A 212 31.26 -17.09 -14.50
C GLY A 212 30.81 -15.70 -15.00
N PRO A 213 31.72 -14.71 -15.12
CA PRO A 213 31.38 -13.38 -15.64
C PRO A 213 30.91 -13.38 -17.11
N ALA A 214 31.58 -14.13 -17.99
CA ALA A 214 31.20 -14.21 -19.40
C ALA A 214 29.89 -14.98 -19.61
N GLY A 215 29.58 -15.95 -18.74
CA GLY A 215 28.32 -16.69 -18.69
C GLY A 215 27.16 -15.78 -18.32
N LYS A 216 27.29 -15.02 -17.23
CA LYS A 216 26.29 -14.01 -16.84
C LYS A 216 26.08 -12.96 -17.95
N ALA A 217 27.16 -12.48 -18.58
CA ALA A 217 27.05 -11.54 -19.70
C ALA A 217 26.32 -12.14 -20.92
N ALA A 218 26.58 -13.40 -21.25
CA ALA A 218 25.94 -14.09 -22.37
C ALA A 218 24.42 -14.28 -22.15
N ILE A 219 24.00 -14.68 -20.94
CA ILE A 219 22.58 -14.77 -20.57
C ILE A 219 21.94 -13.38 -20.60
N ASN A 220 22.55 -12.38 -19.98
CA ASN A 220 22.00 -11.01 -19.93
C ASN A 220 21.85 -10.37 -21.32
N ALA A 221 22.71 -10.71 -22.27
CA ALA A 221 22.65 -10.20 -23.64
C ALA A 221 21.44 -10.75 -24.43
N VAL A 222 20.94 -11.95 -24.08
CA VAL A 222 19.84 -12.61 -24.79
C VAL A 222 18.54 -12.69 -23.99
N SER A 223 18.61 -12.50 -22.67
CA SER A 223 17.46 -12.38 -21.78
C SER A 223 16.82 -10.99 -21.78
N ALA A 224 17.36 -10.05 -22.59
CA ALA A 224 16.89 -8.69 -22.81
C ALA A 224 16.33 -7.99 -21.56
N LYS A 225 17.16 -7.13 -20.95
CA LYS A 225 16.74 -6.14 -19.95
C LYS A 225 15.49 -5.41 -20.46
N THR A 226 14.32 -5.76 -19.92
CA THR A 226 13.26 -4.78 -19.78
C THR A 226 13.86 -3.69 -18.89
N GLY A 227 14.10 -2.50 -19.45
CA GLY A 227 14.39 -1.34 -18.63
C GLY A 227 13.24 -1.09 -17.65
N ASN A 228 13.30 0.03 -16.92
CA ASN A 228 12.14 0.58 -16.21
C ASN A 228 11.06 1.09 -17.21
N THR A 229 10.62 0.23 -18.13
CA THR A 229 9.54 0.49 -19.07
C THR A 229 8.21 0.50 -18.33
N ALA A 230 7.28 1.33 -18.79
CA ALA A 230 5.95 1.43 -18.23
C ALA A 230 5.27 0.06 -18.10
N THR A 231 4.38 -0.09 -17.12
CA THR A 231 3.61 -1.31 -16.91
C THR A 231 2.80 -1.64 -18.18
N PRO A 232 3.02 -2.81 -18.80
CA PRO A 232 2.34 -3.15 -20.04
C PRO A 232 0.83 -3.39 -19.80
N ILE A 233 0.03 -3.18 -20.84
CA ILE A 233 -1.44 -3.13 -20.74
C ILE A 233 -2.07 -4.48 -20.36
N ASP A 234 -1.39 -5.58 -20.67
CA ASP A 234 -1.80 -6.94 -20.30
C ASP A 234 -1.74 -7.19 -18.79
N ARG A 235 -1.08 -6.30 -18.03
CA ARG A 235 -1.03 -6.30 -16.56
C ARG A 235 -1.90 -5.23 -15.91
N VAL A 236 -2.65 -4.48 -16.71
CA VAL A 236 -3.56 -3.44 -16.23
C VAL A 236 -4.99 -3.91 -16.45
N LYS A 237 -5.78 -3.90 -15.38
CA LYS A 237 -7.21 -4.18 -15.41
C LYS A 237 -7.97 -2.90 -15.13
N ALA A 238 -9.04 -2.66 -15.87
CA ALA A 238 -9.99 -1.60 -15.61
C ALA A 238 -11.37 -2.16 -15.21
N ALA A 239 -12.24 -1.30 -14.69
CA ALA A 239 -13.64 -1.61 -14.46
C ALA A 239 -14.34 -2.04 -15.76
N ASP A 240 -15.44 -2.79 -15.62
CA ASP A 240 -16.18 -3.33 -16.77
C ASP A 240 -16.61 -2.21 -17.73
N GLY A 241 -16.41 -2.45 -19.02
CA GLY A 241 -16.72 -1.48 -20.09
C GLY A 241 -15.65 -0.40 -20.30
N PHE A 242 -14.54 -0.42 -19.56
CA PHE A 242 -13.42 0.50 -19.77
C PHE A 242 -12.25 -0.15 -20.49
N GLN A 243 -11.57 0.63 -21.33
CA GLN A 243 -10.33 0.28 -22.00
C GLN A 243 -9.21 1.17 -21.49
N VAL A 244 -8.02 0.60 -21.32
CA VAL A 244 -6.80 1.35 -21.03
C VAL A 244 -5.86 1.26 -22.24
N GLU A 245 -5.21 2.35 -22.57
CA GLU A 245 -4.18 2.46 -23.60
C GLU A 245 -2.87 2.97 -22.95
N LEU A 246 -1.74 2.34 -23.27
CA LEU A 246 -0.41 2.89 -22.94
C LEU A 246 -0.01 3.85 -24.06
N LEU A 247 0.07 5.15 -23.77
CA LEU A 247 0.40 6.18 -24.75
C LEU A 247 1.91 6.37 -24.88
N TYR A 248 2.63 6.27 -23.77
CA TYR A 248 4.08 6.52 -23.74
C TYR A 248 4.74 5.79 -22.58
N SER A 249 5.85 5.10 -22.86
CA SER A 249 6.77 4.59 -21.83
C SER A 249 7.92 5.57 -21.68
N VAL A 250 8.00 6.23 -20.53
CA VAL A 250 8.95 7.33 -20.27
C VAL A 250 10.37 6.77 -20.13
N PRO A 251 11.33 7.15 -21.00
CA PRO A 251 12.72 6.76 -20.85
C PRO A 251 13.34 7.54 -19.69
N ALA A 252 13.67 6.85 -18.60
CA ALA A 252 14.11 7.47 -17.34
C ALA A 252 15.37 8.34 -17.50
N GLU A 253 16.25 7.98 -18.43
CA GLU A 253 17.49 8.69 -18.75
C GLU A 253 17.28 9.97 -19.55
N VAL A 254 16.12 10.15 -20.18
CA VAL A 254 15.79 11.33 -21.01
C VAL A 254 14.76 12.22 -20.32
N HIS A 255 13.64 11.62 -19.89
CA HIS A 255 12.46 12.35 -19.40
C HIS A 255 12.16 12.11 -17.92
N GLY A 256 13.02 11.35 -17.21
CA GLY A 256 12.93 11.15 -15.78
C GLY A 256 11.76 10.28 -15.35
N SER A 257 11.10 10.66 -14.24
CA SER A 257 10.00 9.89 -13.65
C SER A 257 8.83 10.79 -13.30
N TRP A 258 7.72 10.66 -14.03
CA TRP A 258 6.63 11.61 -13.97
C TRP A 258 5.74 11.44 -12.73
N VAL A 259 5.45 12.55 -12.05
CA VAL A 259 4.73 12.55 -10.76
C VAL A 259 3.48 13.41 -10.70
N ASN A 260 3.28 14.32 -11.66
CA ASN A 260 2.11 15.19 -11.69
C ASN A 260 1.79 15.61 -13.13
N MET A 261 0.52 15.91 -13.40
CA MET A 261 0.06 16.46 -14.67
C MET A 261 -1.11 17.43 -14.51
N CYS A 262 -1.24 18.37 -15.44
CA CYS A 262 -2.46 19.17 -15.61
C CYS A 262 -2.70 19.52 -17.09
N GLU A 263 -3.88 20.06 -17.39
CA GLU A 263 -4.23 20.58 -18.71
C GLU A 263 -3.95 22.09 -18.75
N ASP A 264 -3.37 22.59 -19.85
CA ASP A 264 -3.26 24.03 -20.10
C ASP A 264 -4.54 24.61 -20.75
N ASN A 265 -4.57 25.92 -21.01
CA ASN A 265 -5.74 26.56 -21.62
C ASN A 265 -5.99 26.20 -23.10
N LYS A 266 -5.18 25.32 -23.70
CA LYS A 266 -5.32 24.86 -25.09
C LYS A 266 -5.59 23.36 -25.22
N GLY A 267 -5.79 22.66 -24.10
CA GLY A 267 -6.00 21.21 -24.10
C GLY A 267 -4.73 20.40 -24.32
N ARG A 268 -3.56 20.97 -24.04
CA ARG A 268 -2.29 20.22 -24.01
C ARG A 268 -2.03 19.78 -22.57
N LEU A 269 -1.35 18.65 -22.43
CA LEU A 269 -0.93 18.15 -21.12
C LEU A 269 0.41 18.78 -20.75
N LEU A 270 0.51 19.24 -19.51
CA LEU A 270 1.77 19.54 -18.84
C LEU A 270 2.08 18.41 -17.87
N VAL A 271 3.27 17.84 -17.94
CA VAL A 271 3.72 16.75 -17.06
C VAL A 271 5.04 17.10 -16.38
N SER A 272 5.24 16.62 -15.16
CA SER A 272 6.40 16.96 -14.34
C SER A 272 7.25 15.72 -14.00
N ASP A 273 8.57 15.81 -14.24
CA ASP A 273 9.55 14.88 -13.66
C ASP A 273 9.85 15.23 -12.20
N GLN A 274 9.80 14.22 -11.31
CA GLN A 274 10.06 14.37 -9.88
C GLN A 274 11.38 15.08 -9.55
N PHE A 275 12.42 14.91 -10.39
CA PHE A 275 13.74 15.48 -10.15
C PHE A 275 14.24 16.38 -11.28
N GLY A 276 13.39 16.70 -12.25
CA GLY A 276 13.79 17.33 -13.50
C GLY A 276 12.75 18.34 -13.99
N LYS A 277 12.61 18.44 -15.32
CA LYS A 277 11.89 19.51 -15.99
C LYS A 277 10.38 19.26 -16.09
N LEU A 278 9.68 20.29 -16.54
CA LEU A 278 8.32 20.18 -17.09
C LEU A 278 8.37 19.87 -18.58
N TYR A 279 7.38 19.10 -19.04
CA TYR A 279 7.18 18.79 -20.44
C TYR A 279 5.74 19.07 -20.85
N ARG A 280 5.55 19.46 -22.11
CA ARG A 280 4.27 19.71 -22.76
C ARG A 280 4.03 18.66 -23.83
N ILE A 281 2.81 18.13 -23.86
CA ILE A 281 2.41 17.02 -24.72
C ILE A 281 1.06 17.37 -25.35
N THR A 282 0.93 17.17 -26.65
CA THR A 282 -0.40 17.17 -27.29
C THR A 282 -0.97 15.76 -27.22
N PRO A 283 -2.14 15.52 -26.59
CA PRO A 283 -2.74 14.19 -26.55
C PRO A 283 -2.88 13.58 -27.95
N PRO A 284 -2.40 12.34 -28.18
CA PRO A 284 -2.52 11.69 -29.47
C PRO A 284 -3.98 11.24 -29.72
N ALA A 285 -4.35 10.94 -30.97
CA ALA A 285 -5.68 10.42 -31.25
C ALA A 285 -5.92 9.04 -30.57
N PRO A 286 -7.19 8.61 -30.38
CA PRO A 286 -7.51 7.24 -29.97
C PRO A 286 -6.78 6.19 -30.82
N GLY A 287 -6.07 5.24 -30.18
CA GLY A 287 -5.26 4.21 -30.84
C GLY A 287 -3.85 4.63 -31.26
N GLU A 288 -3.46 5.90 -31.11
CA GLU A 288 -2.11 6.38 -31.41
C GLU A 288 -1.23 6.49 -30.15
N THR A 289 0.09 6.33 -30.33
CA THR A 289 1.10 6.43 -29.27
C THR A 289 2.01 7.64 -29.50
N LEU A 290 2.63 8.14 -28.43
CA LEU A 290 3.62 9.21 -28.47
C LEU A 290 5.03 8.67 -28.73
N SER A 291 5.85 9.46 -29.41
CA SER A 291 7.30 9.28 -29.55
C SER A 291 8.07 10.22 -28.62
N GLN A 292 9.40 10.11 -28.58
CA GLN A 292 10.23 11.05 -27.78
C GLN A 292 10.13 12.49 -28.31
N ASP A 293 9.97 12.67 -29.62
CA ASP A 293 9.92 14.00 -30.25
C ASP A 293 8.61 14.75 -29.94
N ASP A 294 7.58 14.04 -29.50
CA ASP A 294 6.29 14.63 -29.09
C ASP A 294 6.32 15.20 -27.66
N ILE A 295 7.41 14.96 -26.92
CA ILE A 295 7.58 15.40 -25.53
C ILE A 295 8.40 16.70 -25.52
N ILE A 296 7.70 17.84 -25.50
CA ILE A 296 8.33 19.15 -25.68
C ILE A 296 8.73 19.73 -24.31
N PRO A 297 10.02 19.95 -24.00
CA PRO A 297 10.42 20.57 -22.74
C PRO A 297 9.89 22.01 -22.62
N VAL A 298 9.34 22.37 -21.47
CA VAL A 298 8.94 23.75 -21.19
C VAL A 298 10.19 24.57 -20.86
N PRO A 299 10.41 25.76 -21.46
CA PRO A 299 11.67 26.50 -21.38
C PRO A 299 11.84 27.30 -20.08
N VAL A 300 11.59 26.68 -18.93
CA VAL A 300 11.70 27.29 -17.60
C VAL A 300 12.71 26.59 -16.70
N ASP A 301 13.38 27.36 -15.83
CA ASP A 301 14.27 26.83 -14.79
C ASP A 301 13.46 26.50 -13.52
N ILE A 302 12.75 25.37 -13.57
CA ILE A 302 11.96 24.82 -12.46
C ILE A 302 12.18 23.30 -12.39
N ARG A 303 12.00 22.72 -11.20
CA ARG A 303 12.11 21.28 -10.97
C ARG A 303 11.28 20.80 -9.79
N ALA A 304 11.13 19.48 -9.66
CA ALA A 304 10.46 18.85 -8.51
C ALA A 304 9.07 19.42 -8.23
N VAL A 305 8.33 19.64 -9.33
CA VAL A 305 6.97 20.13 -9.31
C VAL A 305 6.06 18.95 -8.99
N ASN A 306 5.53 18.94 -7.77
CA ASN A 306 4.70 17.85 -7.25
C ASN A 306 3.19 18.13 -7.39
N GLY A 307 2.82 19.37 -7.67
CA GLY A 307 1.45 19.77 -7.93
C GLY A 307 1.39 20.89 -8.95
N MET A 308 0.42 20.82 -9.85
CA MET A 308 0.22 21.81 -10.90
C MET A 308 -1.26 22.07 -11.13
N ALA A 309 -1.60 23.34 -11.31
CA ALA A 309 -2.91 23.72 -11.81
C ALA A 309 -2.80 24.94 -12.71
N TRP A 310 -3.49 24.89 -13.85
CA TRP A 310 -3.71 26.06 -14.68
C TRP A 310 -4.88 26.88 -14.10
N ALA A 311 -4.60 28.13 -13.70
CA ALA A 311 -5.60 29.05 -13.16
C ALA A 311 -5.15 30.50 -13.34
N PHE A 312 -6.08 31.45 -13.36
CA PHE A 312 -5.76 32.88 -13.47
C PHE A 312 -4.79 33.21 -14.62
N ASP A 313 -4.97 32.55 -15.77
CA ASP A 313 -4.12 32.66 -16.97
C ASP A 313 -2.62 32.38 -16.71
N ALA A 314 -2.32 31.54 -15.71
CA ALA A 314 -0.97 31.12 -15.37
C ALA A 314 -0.93 29.66 -14.91
N LEU A 315 0.27 29.08 -14.92
CA LEU A 315 0.53 27.79 -14.31
C LEU A 315 1.01 27.99 -12.87
N TYR A 316 0.22 27.56 -11.90
CA TYR A 316 0.61 27.55 -10.49
C TYR A 316 1.19 26.19 -10.13
N VAL A 317 2.35 26.20 -9.45
CA VAL A 317 3.06 24.95 -9.13
C VAL A 317 3.50 24.88 -7.68
N GLY A 318 3.26 23.73 -7.07
CA GLY A 318 3.79 23.34 -5.77
C GLY A 318 5.12 22.60 -5.95
N VAL A 319 6.21 23.18 -5.44
CA VAL A 319 7.56 22.63 -5.55
C VAL A 319 7.99 22.01 -4.24
N ASN A 320 8.41 20.76 -4.27
CA ASN A 320 9.06 20.08 -3.14
C ASN A 320 10.38 19.44 -3.59
N ASP A 321 11.45 20.21 -3.57
CA ASP A 321 12.74 19.73 -4.04
C ASP A 321 13.46 18.90 -2.97
N TYR A 322 13.35 17.59 -3.13
CA TYR A 322 14.02 16.57 -2.32
C TYR A 322 15.53 16.76 -2.21
N GLU A 323 16.17 17.32 -3.24
CA GLU A 323 17.61 17.55 -3.31
C GLU A 323 18.00 18.98 -2.88
N ARG A 324 17.02 19.84 -2.58
CA ARG A 324 17.20 21.25 -2.17
C ARG A 324 18.08 22.05 -3.13
N LYS A 325 17.95 21.81 -4.43
CA LYS A 325 18.64 22.59 -5.47
C LYS A 325 17.92 23.91 -5.72
N ILE A 326 16.61 23.95 -5.51
CA ILE A 326 15.80 25.18 -5.43
C ILE A 326 14.96 25.19 -4.14
N PRO A 327 14.48 26.35 -3.67
CA PRO A 327 13.57 26.42 -2.52
C PRO A 327 12.25 25.68 -2.80
N SER A 328 11.79 24.85 -1.85
CA SER A 328 10.42 24.35 -1.88
C SER A 328 9.42 25.48 -1.63
N GLY A 329 8.20 25.39 -2.15
CA GLY A 329 7.21 26.45 -2.01
C GLY A 329 6.15 26.50 -3.11
N LEU A 330 5.42 27.61 -3.15
CA LEU A 330 4.44 27.93 -4.19
C LEU A 330 5.06 28.89 -5.21
N TYR A 331 4.90 28.57 -6.48
CA TYR A 331 5.39 29.35 -7.62
C TYR A 331 4.26 29.59 -8.63
N ARG A 332 4.43 30.64 -9.43
CA ARG A 332 3.61 30.98 -10.58
C ARG A 332 4.49 31.06 -11.82
N ILE A 333 4.04 30.46 -12.91
CA ILE A 333 4.74 30.43 -14.20
C ILE A 333 3.82 31.04 -15.25
N THR A 334 4.33 32.00 -16.01
CA THR A 334 3.57 32.74 -17.04
C THR A 334 4.33 32.76 -18.36
N ASP A 335 3.58 32.93 -19.45
CA ASP A 335 4.09 33.39 -20.74
C ASP A 335 4.23 34.92 -20.68
N SER A 336 5.47 35.42 -20.77
CA SER A 336 5.78 36.83 -20.55
C SER A 336 5.64 37.72 -21.79
N ASP A 337 5.59 37.14 -23.00
CA ASP A 337 5.56 37.86 -24.27
C ASP A 337 4.39 37.48 -25.20
N GLY A 338 3.59 36.48 -24.82
CA GLY A 338 2.38 36.04 -25.51
C GLY A 338 2.67 35.08 -26.67
N ASP A 339 3.84 34.45 -26.73
CA ASP A 339 4.25 33.54 -27.80
C ASP A 339 3.76 32.09 -27.63
N ASP A 340 2.98 31.81 -26.58
CA ASP A 340 2.53 30.48 -26.17
C ASP A 340 3.63 29.58 -25.57
N GLU A 341 4.73 30.16 -25.10
CA GLU A 341 5.75 29.50 -24.29
C GLU A 341 5.76 30.05 -22.86
N LEU A 342 5.66 29.16 -21.88
CA LEU A 342 5.90 29.53 -20.50
C LEU A 342 7.40 29.80 -20.32
N ASP A 343 7.76 30.99 -19.86
CA ASP A 343 9.17 31.45 -19.82
C ASP A 343 9.55 32.17 -18.52
N LYS A 344 8.56 32.65 -17.74
CA LYS A 344 8.78 33.43 -16.53
C LYS A 344 8.32 32.67 -15.29
N VAL A 345 9.26 32.41 -14.38
CA VAL A 345 9.02 31.76 -13.08
C VAL A 345 9.06 32.79 -11.96
N GLU A 346 8.02 32.85 -11.14
CA GLU A 346 7.91 33.72 -9.97
C GLU A 346 7.64 32.90 -8.71
N MET A 347 8.50 33.01 -7.70
CA MET A 347 8.25 32.39 -6.39
C MET A 347 7.30 33.24 -5.57
N LEU A 348 6.12 32.71 -5.27
CA LEU A 348 5.11 33.39 -4.45
C LEU A 348 5.39 33.22 -2.95
N ARG A 349 5.84 32.02 -2.54
CA ARG A 349 6.15 31.73 -1.14
C ARG A 349 7.16 30.59 -1.02
N ALA A 350 8.28 30.83 -0.36
CA ALA A 350 9.21 29.77 0.06
C ALA A 350 8.69 29.03 1.31
N MET A 351 8.94 27.74 1.40
CA MET A 351 8.56 26.88 2.52
C MET A 351 9.71 25.93 2.90
N GLU A 352 9.95 25.71 4.20
CA GLU A 352 10.87 24.67 4.65
C GLU A 352 10.15 23.32 4.66
N ALA A 353 10.43 22.48 3.67
CA ALA A 353 9.90 21.13 3.55
C ALA A 353 11.01 20.08 3.50
N ARG A 354 10.70 18.82 3.86
CA ARG A 354 11.64 17.70 3.80
C ARG A 354 10.94 16.41 3.37
N GLY A 355 11.65 15.61 2.57
CA GLY A 355 11.22 14.27 2.20
C GLY A 355 9.91 14.26 1.40
N ASP A 356 9.20 13.14 1.46
CA ASP A 356 7.97 12.90 0.71
C ASP A 356 6.74 13.58 1.30
N HIS A 357 6.80 14.21 2.49
CA HIS A 357 5.63 14.87 3.12
C HIS A 357 5.77 16.40 3.08
N GLY A 358 6.07 16.91 1.89
CA GLY A 358 6.43 18.30 1.65
C GLY A 358 5.28 19.12 1.06
N VAL A 359 5.60 19.96 0.08
CA VAL A 359 4.62 20.70 -0.72
C VAL A 359 4.14 19.81 -1.86
N HIS A 360 2.83 19.69 -2.04
CA HIS A 360 2.25 18.78 -3.03
C HIS A 360 1.34 19.52 -4.01
N ALA A 361 0.03 19.37 -3.90
CA ALA A 361 -0.94 19.90 -4.85
C ALA A 361 -1.26 21.39 -4.71
N VAL A 362 -1.69 21.98 -5.82
CA VAL A 362 -2.34 23.30 -5.90
C VAL A 362 -3.70 23.09 -6.53
N VAL A 363 -4.77 23.53 -5.88
CA VAL A 363 -6.16 23.26 -6.29
C VAL A 363 -6.94 24.57 -6.39
N PRO A 364 -7.43 24.98 -7.57
CA PRO A 364 -8.25 26.18 -7.69
C PRO A 364 -9.57 26.07 -6.91
N SER A 365 -9.99 27.16 -6.27
CA SER A 365 -11.29 27.19 -5.59
C SER A 365 -12.44 27.19 -6.62
N PRO A 366 -13.58 26.55 -6.33
CA PRO A 366 -14.71 26.47 -7.27
C PRO A 366 -15.28 27.83 -7.69
N ASP A 367 -15.11 28.87 -6.87
CA ASP A 367 -15.53 30.23 -7.17
C ASP A 367 -14.53 31.01 -8.05
N GLY A 368 -13.38 30.41 -8.37
CA GLY A 368 -12.34 31.01 -9.20
C GLY A 368 -11.67 32.24 -8.59
N LYS A 369 -11.62 32.34 -7.24
CA LYS A 369 -11.05 33.51 -6.55
C LYS A 369 -9.77 33.23 -5.78
N SER A 370 -9.49 31.97 -5.46
CA SER A 370 -8.36 31.57 -4.61
C SER A 370 -7.79 30.22 -5.05
N LEU A 371 -6.67 29.85 -4.45
CA LEU A 371 -6.01 28.55 -4.60
C LEU A 371 -5.98 27.87 -3.23
N PHE A 372 -5.97 26.54 -3.24
CA PHE A 372 -5.70 25.72 -2.06
C PHE A 372 -4.36 25.03 -2.26
N LEU A 373 -3.41 25.30 -1.36
CA LEU A 373 -2.09 24.67 -1.35
C LEU A 373 -2.06 23.54 -0.33
N ILE A 374 -1.73 22.35 -0.79
CA ILE A 374 -1.73 21.11 0.00
C ILE A 374 -0.31 20.81 0.48
N THR A 375 -0.13 20.68 1.79
CA THR A 375 1.19 20.39 2.39
C THR A 375 1.13 19.28 3.43
N GLY A 376 2.16 18.43 3.43
CA GLY A 376 2.37 17.39 4.43
C GLY A 376 3.01 17.90 5.72
N ASN A 377 3.08 17.03 6.73
CA ASN A 377 3.54 17.32 8.07
C ASN A 377 5.05 17.53 8.21
N SER A 378 5.83 17.34 7.14
CA SER A 378 7.24 17.70 7.09
C SER A 378 7.48 19.08 6.46
N THR A 379 6.40 19.83 6.19
CA THR A 379 6.44 21.26 5.85
C THR A 379 6.24 22.09 7.11
N LYS A 380 7.19 22.98 7.42
CA LYS A 380 7.02 23.90 8.54
C LYS A 380 5.92 24.92 8.23
N PRO A 381 5.06 25.25 9.22
CA PRO A 381 4.07 26.30 9.05
C PRO A 381 4.70 27.63 8.62
N VAL A 382 4.05 28.31 7.68
CA VAL A 382 4.37 29.71 7.36
C VAL A 382 3.67 30.64 8.35
N GLU A 383 3.98 31.94 8.27
CA GLU A 383 3.16 32.96 8.92
C GLU A 383 1.75 32.92 8.34
N PHE A 384 0.75 32.81 9.22
CA PHE A 384 -0.64 32.71 8.85
C PHE A 384 -1.28 34.09 8.75
N ALA A 385 -2.22 34.26 7.83
CA ALA A 385 -3.07 35.43 7.80
C ALA A 385 -3.98 35.47 9.05
N ASP A 386 -4.29 36.67 9.54
CA ASP A 386 -5.13 36.88 10.74
C ASP A 386 -6.52 36.26 10.62
N ASN A 387 -7.01 36.12 9.39
CA ASN A 387 -8.30 35.54 9.05
C ASN A 387 -8.28 34.02 8.83
N SER A 388 -7.24 33.33 9.30
CA SER A 388 -7.13 31.86 9.21
C SER A 388 -8.28 31.16 9.95
N GLN A 389 -8.88 30.16 9.31
CA GLN A 389 -10.01 29.43 9.87
C GLN A 389 -9.60 28.44 10.96
N VAL A 390 -8.34 28.00 10.97
CA VAL A 390 -7.75 27.22 12.07
C VAL A 390 -7.30 28.16 13.19
N PRO A 391 -7.90 28.08 14.40
CA PRO A 391 -7.40 28.84 15.54
C PRO A 391 -6.00 28.37 15.93
N GLN A 392 -5.08 29.29 16.22
CA GLN A 392 -3.68 29.00 16.54
C GLN A 392 -3.45 28.49 17.98
N ILE A 393 -4.28 27.54 18.42
CA ILE A 393 -4.32 26.99 19.79
C ILE A 393 -3.66 25.60 19.87
N TRP A 394 -2.40 25.53 19.40
CA TRP A 394 -1.65 24.29 19.22
C TRP A 394 -1.57 23.43 20.49
N GLY A 395 -1.65 22.11 20.28
CA GLY A 395 -1.52 21.16 21.38
C GLY A 395 -1.36 19.73 20.92
N GLU A 396 -0.42 19.03 21.53
CA GLU A 396 -0.37 17.57 21.52
C GLU A 396 -1.57 17.02 22.31
N ASP A 397 -1.89 17.67 23.43
CA ASP A 397 -3.09 17.45 24.25
C ASP A 397 -3.30 15.98 24.68
N HIS A 398 -2.23 15.30 25.06
CA HIS A 398 -2.28 14.01 25.76
C HIS A 398 -2.08 14.22 27.24
N LEU A 399 -2.97 13.65 28.07
CA LEU A 399 -2.84 13.76 29.52
C LEU A 399 -1.57 13.04 30.02
N LEU A 400 -1.30 11.85 29.49
CA LEU A 400 -0.08 11.11 29.75
C LEU A 400 0.96 11.41 28.66
N PRO A 401 2.27 11.51 28.99
CA PRO A 401 3.31 11.77 27.99
C PRO A 401 3.28 10.81 26.81
N SER A 402 3.16 11.27 25.58
CA SER A 402 3.30 10.38 24.42
C SER A 402 4.78 10.02 24.19
N PHE A 403 5.04 8.96 23.45
CA PHE A 403 6.37 8.60 22.97
C PHE A 403 6.43 8.67 21.43
N PRO A 404 7.62 9.00 20.89
CA PRO A 404 7.79 9.17 19.46
C PRO A 404 7.66 7.84 18.72
N ASP A 405 7.60 7.91 17.39
CA ASP A 405 7.70 6.72 16.55
C ASP A 405 8.91 5.88 16.95
N GLY A 406 8.70 4.57 17.11
CA GLY A 406 9.72 3.63 17.59
C GLY A 406 10.96 3.54 16.69
N ARG A 407 10.83 3.93 15.41
CA ARG A 407 11.92 3.98 14.42
C ARG A 407 12.42 5.41 14.15
N GLY A 408 11.87 6.41 14.83
CA GLY A 408 12.32 7.80 14.79
C GLY A 408 11.71 8.67 13.70
N HIS A 409 10.70 8.20 12.96
CA HIS A 409 10.06 9.00 11.91
C HIS A 409 9.39 10.26 12.49
N ASN A 410 9.69 11.43 11.90
CA ASN A 410 9.21 12.77 12.31
C ASN A 410 9.41 13.10 13.80
N ARG A 411 10.35 12.43 14.49
CA ARG A 411 10.57 12.59 15.93
C ARG A 411 10.80 14.06 16.28
N GLY A 412 10.01 14.58 17.22
CA GLY A 412 10.10 15.96 17.70
C GLY A 412 9.29 16.98 16.90
N VAL A 413 8.62 16.58 15.81
CA VAL A 413 7.64 17.44 15.12
C VAL A 413 6.36 17.49 15.96
N LEU A 414 5.92 18.70 16.31
CA LEU A 414 4.70 18.98 17.06
C LEU A 414 3.61 19.50 16.11
N ALA A 415 2.37 19.57 16.60
CA ALA A 415 1.29 20.26 15.89
C ALA A 415 1.62 21.75 15.63
N PRO A 416 1.08 22.37 14.58
CA PRO A 416 0.27 21.75 13.54
C PRO A 416 1.15 20.97 12.55
N GLY A 417 0.73 19.76 12.20
CA GLY A 417 1.28 19.03 11.06
C GLY A 417 0.23 18.88 9.98
N GLY A 418 0.68 18.91 8.72
CA GLY A 418 -0.14 18.78 7.52
C GLY A 418 -1.18 19.88 7.43
N ILE A 419 -0.93 20.89 6.60
CA ILE A 419 -1.77 22.08 6.52
C ILE A 419 -2.26 22.25 5.09
N ILE A 420 -3.56 22.51 4.97
CA ILE A 420 -4.17 23.00 3.74
C ILE A 420 -4.31 24.51 3.89
N TYR A 421 -3.65 25.26 3.02
CA TYR A 421 -3.74 26.72 2.97
C TYR A 421 -4.74 27.14 1.93
N LYS A 422 -5.56 28.14 2.24
CA LYS A 422 -6.25 28.94 1.22
C LYS A 422 -5.38 30.16 0.92
N VAL A 423 -5.13 30.40 -0.36
CA VAL A 423 -4.11 31.33 -0.84
C VAL A 423 -4.69 32.23 -1.92
N ASP A 424 -4.39 33.52 -1.87
CA ASP A 424 -4.75 34.44 -2.95
C ASP A 424 -3.94 34.18 -4.23
N PRO A 425 -4.45 34.51 -5.42
CA PRO A 425 -3.73 34.28 -6.67
C PRO A 425 -2.36 34.98 -6.75
N ASP A 426 -2.12 36.02 -5.96
CA ASP A 426 -0.83 36.71 -5.87
C ASP A 426 0.09 36.20 -4.75
N GLY A 427 -0.34 35.21 -3.96
CA GLY A 427 0.44 34.59 -2.89
C GLY A 427 0.71 35.50 -1.68
N LYS A 428 -0.06 36.59 -1.49
CA LYS A 428 0.15 37.48 -0.34
C LYS A 428 -0.46 36.93 0.94
N ASN A 429 -1.68 36.40 0.88
CA ASN A 429 -2.40 35.88 2.04
C ASN A 429 -2.38 34.35 2.05
N PHE A 430 -2.01 33.78 3.19
CA PHE A 430 -1.98 32.33 3.45
C PHE A 430 -2.83 32.03 4.68
N GLU A 431 -4.10 31.71 4.45
CA GLU A 431 -5.05 31.33 5.48
C GLU A 431 -4.90 29.84 5.79
N ALA A 432 -4.64 29.46 7.04
CA ALA A 432 -4.73 28.06 7.43
C ALA A 432 -6.20 27.64 7.43
N TYR A 433 -6.60 26.86 6.43
CA TYR A 433 -7.98 26.42 6.25
C TYR A 433 -8.30 25.15 7.06
N ALA A 434 -7.37 24.18 7.09
CA ALA A 434 -7.47 22.96 7.88
C ALA A 434 -6.07 22.42 8.22
N ASN A 435 -5.97 21.64 9.29
CA ASN A 435 -4.72 21.05 9.76
C ASN A 435 -4.90 19.61 10.29
N GLY A 436 -3.81 19.04 10.83
CA GLY A 436 -3.86 17.77 11.54
C GLY A 436 -3.73 16.56 10.64
N PHE A 437 -3.18 16.74 9.44
CA PHE A 437 -2.89 15.67 8.50
C PHE A 437 -1.44 15.20 8.64
N ARG A 438 -1.12 14.02 8.11
CA ARG A 438 0.27 13.60 7.96
C ARG A 438 0.78 13.86 6.56
N ASN A 439 0.20 13.17 5.59
CA ASN A 439 0.73 13.09 4.24
C ASN A 439 -0.43 13.05 3.26
N ILE A 440 -0.91 14.24 2.94
CA ILE A 440 -1.94 14.53 1.94
C ILE A 440 -1.23 15.01 0.68
N PHE A 441 -1.25 14.20 -0.37
CA PHE A 441 -0.60 14.58 -1.64
C PHE A 441 -1.51 15.48 -2.49
N ASP A 442 -2.83 15.29 -2.42
CA ASP A 442 -3.75 15.98 -3.31
C ASP A 442 -5.11 16.23 -2.66
N ALA A 443 -5.93 17.07 -3.30
CA ALA A 443 -7.29 17.36 -2.88
C ALA A 443 -8.18 17.72 -4.07
N ALA A 444 -9.48 17.51 -3.94
CA ALA A 444 -10.44 17.82 -4.99
C ALA A 444 -11.76 18.37 -4.42
N PHE A 445 -12.35 19.33 -5.12
CA PHE A 445 -13.68 19.86 -4.79
C PHE A 445 -14.78 19.07 -5.47
N ASN A 446 -15.83 18.73 -4.73
CA ASN A 446 -17.05 18.19 -5.32
C ASN A 446 -17.94 19.33 -5.89
N ARG A 447 -19.02 18.96 -6.59
CA ARG A 447 -20.02 19.90 -7.13
C ARG A 447 -20.73 20.77 -6.09
N ASP A 448 -20.74 20.33 -4.84
CA ASP A 448 -21.39 21.05 -3.75
C ASP A 448 -20.48 22.14 -3.19
N GLY A 449 -19.21 22.18 -3.60
CA GLY A 449 -18.17 23.10 -3.11
C GLY A 449 -17.44 22.58 -1.87
N GLU A 450 -17.55 21.28 -1.57
CA GLU A 450 -16.87 20.63 -0.45
C GLU A 450 -15.52 20.07 -0.89
N LEU A 451 -14.48 20.28 -0.09
CA LEU A 451 -13.11 19.83 -0.35
C LEU A 451 -12.89 18.43 0.24
N PHE A 452 -12.19 17.57 -0.50
CA PHE A 452 -11.79 16.24 -0.03
C PHE A 452 -10.30 16.02 -0.24
N THR A 453 -9.66 15.30 0.67
CA THR A 453 -8.25 14.88 0.54
C THR A 453 -8.06 13.43 0.96
N TYR A 454 -6.91 12.84 0.63
CA TYR A 454 -6.55 11.45 0.92
C TYR A 454 -5.27 11.43 1.76
N ASP A 455 -5.43 11.14 3.06
CA ASP A 455 -4.36 11.24 4.05
C ASP A 455 -3.78 9.87 4.41
N ALA A 456 -2.45 9.80 4.53
CA ALA A 456 -1.72 8.65 5.08
C ALA A 456 -1.08 8.96 6.44
N ASP A 457 -1.77 8.57 7.53
CA ASP A 457 -1.41 8.88 8.91
C ASP A 457 -0.65 7.73 9.63
N MET A 458 0.58 7.46 9.20
CA MET A 458 1.46 6.35 9.61
C MET A 458 0.74 5.00 9.51
N GLU A 459 0.39 4.68 8.27
CA GLU A 459 -0.29 3.47 7.85
C GLU A 459 0.48 2.18 8.18
N TYR A 460 1.75 2.26 8.59
CA TYR A 460 2.57 1.11 9.00
C TYR A 460 2.56 0.81 10.50
N ASP A 461 1.77 1.54 11.31
CA ASP A 461 1.63 1.33 12.76
C ASP A 461 0.56 0.29 13.14
N PHE A 462 0.05 -0.49 12.20
CA PHE A 462 -1.10 -1.38 12.42
C PHE A 462 -0.97 -2.32 13.63
N ASN A 463 -2.14 -2.71 14.15
CA ASN A 463 -2.34 -3.45 15.39
C ASN A 463 -1.87 -2.75 16.67
N VAL A 464 -1.90 -1.41 16.67
CA VAL A 464 -1.77 -0.56 17.87
C VAL A 464 -2.97 0.40 17.98
N PRO A 465 -3.29 0.92 19.18
CA PRO A 465 -4.45 1.80 19.40
C PRO A 465 -4.45 3.10 18.58
N TRP A 466 -3.27 3.61 18.25
CA TRP A 466 -3.09 4.83 17.46
C TRP A 466 -2.89 4.55 15.97
N TYR A 467 -3.12 3.34 15.48
CA TYR A 467 -3.10 3.08 14.05
C TYR A 467 -4.21 3.86 13.32
N ARG A 468 -3.89 4.43 12.16
CA ARG A 468 -4.85 5.05 11.25
C ARG A 468 -4.60 4.50 9.84
N PRO A 469 -5.64 4.01 9.15
CA PRO A 469 -5.50 3.65 7.74
C PRO A 469 -5.30 4.91 6.92
N THR A 470 -4.93 4.73 5.66
CA THR A 470 -5.15 5.80 4.70
C THR A 470 -6.65 6.04 4.55
N ARG A 471 -7.07 7.31 4.46
CA ARG A 471 -8.47 7.71 4.59
C ARG A 471 -8.82 8.91 3.73
N ILE A 472 -10.03 8.89 3.16
CA ILE A 472 -10.63 10.06 2.52
C ILE A 472 -11.22 10.94 3.61
N CYS A 473 -10.87 12.23 3.59
CA CYS A 473 -11.28 13.23 4.57
C CYS A 473 -12.10 14.33 3.88
N GLN A 474 -13.27 14.66 4.42
CA GLN A 474 -13.99 15.89 4.04
C GLN A 474 -13.37 17.07 4.79
N VAL A 475 -12.71 17.97 4.07
CA VAL A 475 -11.96 19.09 4.64
C VAL A 475 -12.88 20.30 4.81
N THR A 476 -13.46 20.43 5.99
CA THR A 476 -14.30 21.57 6.38
C THR A 476 -13.47 22.72 6.94
N SER A 477 -14.06 23.92 7.02
CA SER A 477 -13.39 25.12 7.55
C SER A 477 -12.94 24.90 9.01
N GLY A 478 -11.66 25.11 9.29
CA GLY A 478 -11.06 24.96 10.63
C GLY A 478 -10.89 23.51 11.11
N ALA A 479 -10.99 22.53 10.21
CA ALA A 479 -10.87 21.11 10.54
C ALA A 479 -9.50 20.73 11.11
N GLU A 480 -9.48 19.75 12.03
CA GLU A 480 -8.30 19.10 12.60
C GLU A 480 -8.48 17.58 12.53
N PHE A 481 -7.54 16.86 11.90
CA PHE A 481 -7.61 15.40 11.70
C PHE A 481 -6.71 14.57 12.64
N GLY A 482 -6.08 15.23 13.62
CA GLY A 482 -5.55 14.57 14.79
C GLY A 482 -4.15 13.98 14.65
N TRP A 483 -3.45 14.19 13.54
CA TRP A 483 -2.07 13.74 13.36
C TRP A 483 -1.16 14.29 14.46
N ARG A 484 -0.39 13.43 15.12
CA ARG A 484 0.73 13.81 15.98
C ARG A 484 1.84 12.76 15.86
N ASN A 485 3.03 13.04 16.37
CA ASN A 485 4.14 12.10 16.25
C ASN A 485 3.89 10.78 17.01
N GLY A 486 4.23 9.65 16.38
CA GLY A 486 4.28 8.34 17.02
C GLY A 486 2.95 7.91 17.64
N ALA A 487 2.98 7.56 18.91
CA ALA A 487 1.79 7.14 19.66
C ALA A 487 0.86 8.30 20.08
N GLY A 488 1.15 9.52 19.61
CA GLY A 488 0.40 10.73 19.96
C GLY A 488 -0.80 11.00 19.05
N LYS A 489 -1.12 10.19 18.04
CA LYS A 489 -2.26 10.51 17.18
C LYS A 489 -3.54 10.56 18.00
N ARG A 490 -4.37 11.59 17.78
CA ARG A 490 -5.63 11.74 18.50
C ARG A 490 -6.61 10.65 18.07
N PRO A 491 -7.25 9.93 19.01
CA PRO A 491 -8.39 9.05 18.74
C PRO A 491 -9.47 9.73 17.90
N VAL A 492 -10.09 8.96 16.98
CA VAL A 492 -11.16 9.47 16.12
C VAL A 492 -12.41 9.80 16.93
N PHE A 493 -12.62 9.21 18.11
CA PHE A 493 -13.74 9.55 18.99
C PHE A 493 -13.54 10.87 19.76
N TYR A 494 -12.36 11.49 19.72
CA TYR A 494 -12.14 12.77 20.41
C TYR A 494 -12.97 13.90 19.76
N PRO A 495 -13.78 14.66 20.52
CA PRO A 495 -14.63 15.74 19.97
C PRO A 495 -13.83 16.85 19.28
N ASP A 496 -12.55 17.02 19.62
CA ASP A 496 -11.60 17.96 19.02
C ASP A 496 -10.80 17.41 17.83
N ASN A 497 -11.28 16.33 17.22
CA ASN A 497 -10.76 15.67 16.02
C ASN A 497 -11.93 15.37 15.07
N LEU A 498 -11.77 15.49 13.74
CA LEU A 498 -12.80 15.08 12.77
C LEU A 498 -12.46 13.71 12.16
N PRO A 499 -13.47 12.85 11.90
CA PRO A 499 -13.26 11.55 11.27
C PRO A 499 -13.04 11.69 9.76
N GLY A 500 -12.37 10.70 9.17
CA GLY A 500 -12.44 10.49 7.72
C GLY A 500 -13.84 10.02 7.30
N VAL A 501 -14.24 10.29 6.06
CA VAL A 501 -15.52 9.82 5.48
C VAL A 501 -15.43 8.39 4.96
N LEU A 502 -14.21 7.92 4.65
CA LEU A 502 -13.96 6.56 4.20
C LEU A 502 -12.53 6.12 4.53
N ASP A 503 -12.39 5.01 5.23
CA ASP A 503 -11.11 4.33 5.37
C ASP A 503 -10.82 3.50 4.11
N ILE A 504 -9.66 3.72 3.49
CA ILE A 504 -9.22 2.97 2.31
C ILE A 504 -8.42 1.73 2.74
N GLY A 505 -7.58 1.83 3.77
CA GLY A 505 -6.71 0.75 4.24
C GLY A 505 -5.22 1.11 4.13
N PRO A 506 -4.30 0.13 4.07
CA PRO A 506 -2.90 0.42 3.78
C PRO A 506 -2.77 0.97 2.36
N GLY A 507 -1.93 1.97 2.17
CA GLY A 507 -1.74 2.60 0.88
C GLY A 507 -0.73 3.72 0.92
N SER A 508 -0.40 4.26 -0.25
CA SER A 508 0.37 5.49 -0.37
C SER A 508 -0.39 6.45 -1.28
N PRO A 509 -1.19 7.37 -0.71
CA PRO A 509 -1.93 8.39 -1.46
C PRO A 509 -1.01 9.19 -2.37
N THR A 510 -1.47 9.42 -3.60
CA THR A 510 -0.82 10.32 -4.57
C THR A 510 -1.83 11.31 -5.13
N GLY A 511 -2.40 11.09 -6.31
CA GLY A 511 -3.36 12.03 -6.92
C GLY A 511 -4.82 11.85 -6.49
N MET A 512 -5.62 12.90 -6.69
CA MET A 512 -7.07 12.90 -6.52
C MET A 512 -7.76 13.76 -7.58
N THR A 513 -8.82 13.24 -8.18
CA THR A 513 -9.63 14.05 -9.12
C THR A 513 -11.06 13.55 -9.19
N PHE A 514 -12.02 14.43 -9.50
CA PHE A 514 -13.39 13.99 -9.81
C PHE A 514 -13.55 13.67 -11.29
N GLY A 515 -14.44 12.74 -11.61
CA GLY A 515 -14.80 12.38 -12.99
C GLY A 515 -15.55 13.44 -13.81
N TYR A 516 -15.52 14.72 -13.40
CA TYR A 516 -16.29 15.77 -14.03
C TYR A 516 -15.80 16.04 -15.46
N GLY A 517 -16.74 16.05 -16.42
CA GLY A 517 -16.43 16.22 -17.84
C GLY A 517 -16.12 14.91 -18.57
N ALA A 518 -15.97 13.79 -17.85
CA ALA A 518 -15.59 12.53 -18.47
C ALA A 518 -16.72 11.98 -19.35
N LYS A 519 -16.38 11.39 -20.50
CA LYS A 519 -17.29 10.59 -21.33
C LYS A 519 -17.45 9.18 -20.77
N PHE A 520 -17.76 9.10 -19.49
CA PHE A 520 -17.98 7.87 -18.75
C PHE A 520 -19.46 7.73 -18.35
N PRO A 521 -19.93 6.56 -17.91
CA PRO A 521 -21.26 6.43 -17.35
C PRO A 521 -21.47 7.36 -16.14
N ALA A 522 -22.71 7.76 -15.90
CA ALA A 522 -23.08 8.78 -14.91
C ALA A 522 -22.52 8.55 -13.50
N LYS A 523 -22.43 7.27 -13.07
CA LYS A 523 -21.84 6.87 -11.78
C LYS A 523 -20.37 7.28 -11.68
N TYR A 524 -19.60 7.10 -12.75
CA TYR A 524 -18.16 7.40 -12.78
C TYR A 524 -17.87 8.89 -12.99
N GLN A 525 -18.76 9.62 -13.69
CA GLN A 525 -18.63 11.08 -13.81
C GLN A 525 -18.71 11.82 -12.47
N ASN A 526 -19.44 11.28 -11.49
CA ASN A 526 -19.57 11.88 -10.16
C ASN A 526 -18.63 11.26 -9.11
N ALA A 527 -17.85 10.24 -9.48
CA ALA A 527 -16.94 9.57 -8.57
C ALA A 527 -15.71 10.43 -8.29
N LEU A 528 -15.22 10.36 -7.05
CA LEU A 528 -13.90 10.83 -6.67
C LEU A 528 -12.89 9.71 -6.95
N TYR A 529 -11.92 9.98 -7.81
CA TYR A 529 -10.83 9.06 -8.09
C TYR A 529 -9.71 9.29 -7.08
N ALA A 530 -9.34 8.24 -6.34
CA ALA A 530 -8.27 8.27 -5.33
C ALA A 530 -7.17 7.29 -5.71
N LEU A 531 -5.95 7.79 -5.86
CA LEU A 531 -4.82 7.02 -6.38
C LEU A 531 -3.93 6.50 -5.24
N ASP A 532 -3.48 5.24 -5.37
CA ASP A 532 -2.60 4.55 -4.45
C ASP A 532 -1.38 4.00 -5.18
N TRP A 533 -0.22 4.56 -4.82
CA TRP A 533 1.07 4.22 -5.41
C TRP A 533 1.57 2.83 -5.02
N SER A 534 1.40 2.44 -3.75
CA SER A 534 2.00 1.23 -3.20
C SER A 534 1.35 -0.04 -3.76
N TRP A 535 0.02 0.01 -3.94
CA TRP A 535 -0.76 -1.14 -4.39
C TRP A 535 -1.14 -1.07 -5.87
N GLY A 536 -0.80 0.03 -6.53
CA GLY A 536 -1.10 0.29 -7.93
C GLY A 536 -2.59 0.27 -8.25
N LYS A 537 -3.32 1.09 -7.50
CA LYS A 537 -4.79 1.15 -7.57
C LYS A 537 -5.26 2.57 -7.78
N LEU A 538 -6.23 2.70 -8.65
CA LEU A 538 -7.07 3.87 -8.79
C LEU A 538 -8.46 3.44 -8.33
N TYR A 539 -8.93 4.00 -7.22
CA TYR A 539 -10.26 3.72 -6.69
C TYR A 539 -11.27 4.72 -7.24
N ALA A 540 -12.45 4.26 -7.65
CA ALA A 540 -13.61 5.13 -7.81
C ALA A 540 -14.38 5.17 -6.47
N VAL A 541 -14.39 6.33 -5.83
CA VAL A 541 -15.07 6.58 -4.55
C VAL A 541 -16.41 7.27 -4.84
N HIS A 542 -17.49 6.59 -4.48
CA HIS A 542 -18.87 7.04 -4.67
C HIS A 542 -19.35 7.71 -3.40
N MET A 543 -19.48 9.02 -3.45
CA MET A 543 -19.91 9.82 -2.31
C MET A 543 -21.41 10.10 -2.38
N LYS A 544 -22.05 10.09 -1.21
CA LYS A 544 -23.46 10.41 -1.04
C LYS A 544 -23.61 11.33 0.17
N LEU A 545 -24.10 12.54 -0.07
CA LEU A 545 -24.48 13.46 1.00
C LEU A 545 -25.54 12.77 1.87
N ASP A 546 -25.34 12.80 3.18
CA ASP A 546 -26.36 12.34 4.11
C ASP A 546 -27.60 13.24 3.97
N ALA A 547 -28.76 12.64 3.75
CA ALA A 547 -29.99 13.37 3.45
C ALA A 547 -30.38 14.36 4.56
N ASN A 548 -30.01 14.07 5.80
CA ASN A 548 -30.26 14.92 6.96
C ASN A 548 -28.99 15.49 7.59
N GLY A 549 -27.80 15.16 7.05
CA GLY A 549 -26.51 15.52 7.63
C GLY A 549 -25.79 16.63 6.88
N SER A 550 -24.65 17.07 7.44
CA SER A 550 -23.76 18.08 6.82
C SER A 550 -22.51 17.47 6.13
N THR A 551 -22.44 16.12 6.14
CA THR A 551 -21.30 15.29 5.72
C THR A 551 -21.72 14.17 4.75
N TYR A 552 -20.75 13.39 4.27
CA TYR A 552 -20.93 12.39 3.24
C TYR A 552 -20.68 10.99 3.79
N THR A 553 -21.49 10.05 3.33
CA THR A 553 -21.12 8.63 3.33
C THR A 553 -20.46 8.29 2.02
N ALA A 554 -19.53 7.33 2.02
CA ALA A 554 -18.86 6.91 0.81
C ALA A 554 -18.67 5.39 0.73
N THR A 555 -18.67 4.88 -0.49
CA THR A 555 -18.20 3.53 -0.83
C THR A 555 -17.12 3.64 -1.88
N LYS A 556 -16.32 2.59 -2.06
CA LYS A 556 -15.29 2.54 -3.11
C LYS A 556 -15.39 1.26 -3.90
N GLU A 557 -14.93 1.34 -5.14
CA GLU A 557 -14.61 0.18 -5.97
C GLU A 557 -13.25 0.38 -6.63
N GLU A 558 -12.64 -0.73 -7.03
CA GLU A 558 -11.42 -0.69 -7.83
C GLU A 558 -11.80 -0.28 -9.26
N PHE A 559 -11.16 0.78 -9.76
CA PHE A 559 -11.44 1.30 -11.10
C PHE A 559 -10.33 0.94 -12.08
N VAL A 560 -9.07 1.16 -11.72
CA VAL A 560 -7.91 0.65 -12.45
C VAL A 560 -6.97 -0.02 -11.45
N THR A 561 -6.49 -1.21 -11.78
CA THR A 561 -5.53 -1.96 -10.97
C THR A 561 -4.40 -2.51 -11.84
N GLY A 562 -3.21 -2.62 -11.25
CA GLY A 562 -2.10 -3.31 -11.88
C GLY A 562 -0.99 -3.61 -10.89
N ALA A 563 -0.20 -4.64 -11.18
CA ALA A 563 0.88 -5.09 -10.31
C ALA A 563 2.18 -5.29 -11.12
N PRO A 564 3.21 -4.43 -10.95
CA PRO A 564 3.18 -3.13 -10.27
C PRO A 564 2.55 -2.04 -11.14
N LEU A 565 1.85 -1.06 -10.55
CA LEU A 565 1.33 0.11 -11.28
C LEU A 565 1.45 1.38 -10.41
N PRO A 566 2.65 1.96 -10.23
CA PRO A 566 2.89 3.05 -9.28
C PRO A 566 2.24 4.37 -9.70
N ILE A 567 0.92 4.47 -9.56
CA ILE A 567 0.11 5.60 -10.06
C ILE A 567 0.47 6.87 -9.29
N THR A 568 0.77 7.93 -10.04
CA THR A 568 1.22 9.21 -9.46
C THR A 568 0.16 10.29 -9.57
N ASP A 569 -0.50 10.41 -10.72
CA ASP A 569 -1.51 11.45 -10.93
C ASP A 569 -2.52 11.08 -12.03
N ALA A 570 -3.69 11.70 -12.01
CA ALA A 570 -4.73 11.54 -13.02
C ALA A 570 -5.56 12.81 -13.23
N ILE A 571 -5.96 13.05 -14.48
CA ILE A 571 -6.89 14.12 -14.86
C ILE A 571 -7.99 13.61 -15.79
N ILE A 572 -9.11 14.32 -15.81
CA ILE A 572 -10.10 14.21 -16.90
C ILE A 572 -9.82 15.31 -17.91
N HIS A 573 -9.43 14.92 -19.11
CA HIS A 573 -9.11 15.86 -20.18
C HIS A 573 -10.40 16.42 -20.79
N GLN A 574 -10.53 17.74 -20.83
CA GLN A 574 -11.79 18.40 -21.16
C GLN A 574 -12.15 18.31 -22.66
N GLY A 575 -11.15 18.17 -23.54
CA GLY A 575 -11.37 18.10 -24.98
C GLY A 575 -11.98 16.78 -25.46
N ASP A 576 -11.45 15.65 -25.01
CA ASP A 576 -11.90 14.31 -25.43
C ASP A 576 -12.77 13.59 -24.38
N GLY A 577 -12.75 14.05 -23.13
CA GLY A 577 -13.48 13.45 -22.01
C GLY A 577 -12.88 12.13 -21.52
N ALA A 578 -11.65 11.79 -21.90
CA ALA A 578 -10.95 10.62 -21.39
C ALA A 578 -10.23 10.94 -20.08
N MET A 579 -9.96 9.91 -19.28
CA MET A 579 -9.04 10.05 -18.15
C MET A 579 -7.63 9.75 -18.63
N TYR A 580 -6.68 10.61 -18.26
CA TYR A 580 -5.25 10.37 -18.42
C TYR A 580 -4.65 10.14 -17.05
N PHE A 581 -3.77 9.15 -16.92
CA PHE A 581 -3.04 8.93 -15.67
C PHE A 581 -1.57 8.61 -15.94
N ALA A 582 -0.71 9.02 -15.00
CA ALA A 582 0.71 8.73 -15.02
C ALA A 582 1.07 7.67 -13.97
N ILE A 583 2.15 6.96 -14.25
CA ILE A 583 2.89 6.19 -13.26
C ILE A 583 4.31 6.74 -13.15
N GLY A 584 4.94 6.58 -11.99
CA GLY A 584 6.32 7.03 -11.78
C GLY A 584 6.67 7.27 -10.32
N GLY A 585 7.51 8.27 -10.08
CA GLY A 585 8.07 8.60 -8.78
C GLY A 585 9.18 7.63 -8.33
N ARG A 586 10.00 8.06 -7.37
CA ARG A 586 11.06 7.25 -6.73
C ARG A 586 12.00 6.53 -7.71
N ARG A 587 12.17 7.08 -8.91
CA ARG A 587 12.99 6.55 -10.01
C ARG A 587 12.60 5.13 -10.44
N VAL A 588 11.33 4.73 -10.24
CA VAL A 588 10.80 3.47 -10.78
C VAL A 588 10.26 3.67 -12.22
N GLN A 589 9.66 2.63 -12.82
CA GLN A 589 9.07 2.74 -14.15
C GLN A 589 8.06 3.88 -14.27
N SER A 590 8.08 4.58 -15.40
CA SER A 590 7.21 5.72 -15.65
C SER A 590 6.53 5.62 -17.02
N GLY A 591 5.31 6.13 -17.10
CA GLY A 591 4.46 5.99 -18.28
C GLY A 591 3.21 6.85 -18.21
N LEU A 592 2.63 7.13 -19.37
CA LEU A 592 1.37 7.85 -19.54
C LEU A 592 0.33 6.94 -20.19
N TYR A 593 -0.87 6.92 -19.61
CA TYR A 593 -1.97 6.06 -20.02
C TYR A 593 -3.23 6.88 -20.25
N ARG A 594 -4.11 6.34 -21.09
CA ARG A 594 -5.46 6.85 -21.33
C ARG A 594 -6.50 5.79 -20.99
N VAL A 595 -7.58 6.20 -20.35
CA VAL A 595 -8.74 5.36 -20.01
C VAL A 595 -9.98 5.92 -20.71
N THR A 596 -10.64 5.06 -21.49
CA THR A 596 -11.87 5.39 -22.24
C THR A 596 -12.98 4.38 -21.90
N TYR A 597 -14.23 4.82 -22.02
CA TYR A 597 -15.38 3.92 -21.91
C TYR A 597 -15.77 3.42 -23.29
N VAL A 598 -15.87 2.10 -23.44
CA VAL A 598 -16.20 1.39 -24.68
C VAL A 598 -17.46 0.51 -24.52
N GLY A 599 -18.12 0.58 -23.37
CA GLY A 599 -19.38 -0.11 -23.11
C GLY A 599 -20.59 0.60 -23.74
N ASP A 600 -21.78 0.11 -23.41
CA ASP A 600 -23.06 0.50 -23.98
C ASP A 600 -23.88 1.47 -23.10
N GLU A 601 -23.44 1.76 -21.88
CA GLU A 601 -24.10 2.75 -21.02
C GLU A 601 -23.93 4.19 -21.55
N SER A 602 -24.90 5.04 -21.22
CA SER A 602 -24.88 6.45 -21.64
C SER A 602 -23.71 7.22 -21.02
N THR A 603 -22.90 7.83 -21.87
CA THR A 603 -21.79 8.74 -21.51
C THR A 603 -22.16 10.22 -21.60
N LYS A 604 -23.45 10.54 -21.77
CA LYS A 604 -23.94 11.92 -21.79
C LYS A 604 -23.50 12.65 -20.52
N LEU A 605 -22.97 13.86 -20.68
CA LEU A 605 -22.50 14.67 -19.56
C LEU A 605 -23.62 14.87 -18.53
N VAL A 606 -23.32 14.51 -17.28
CA VAL A 606 -24.22 14.69 -16.16
C VAL A 606 -24.06 16.10 -15.64
N THR A 607 -25.15 16.86 -15.60
CA THR A 607 -25.23 18.15 -14.91
C THR A 607 -26.04 17.98 -13.62
N THR A 608 -25.35 17.73 -12.51
CA THR A 608 -25.97 17.62 -11.19
C THR A 608 -25.86 18.99 -10.53
N PRO A 609 -26.98 19.64 -10.14
CA PRO A 609 -26.90 20.86 -9.35
C PRO A 609 -26.28 20.56 -7.98
N PRO A 610 -25.62 21.56 -7.34
CA PRO A 610 -25.15 21.43 -5.97
C PRO A 610 -26.28 20.95 -5.04
N GLN A 611 -26.01 19.87 -4.30
CA GLN A 611 -26.89 19.37 -3.26
C GLN A 611 -26.78 20.24 -2.01
N THR A 612 -27.90 20.39 -1.30
CA THR A 612 -27.92 21.11 -0.03
C THR A 612 -28.93 20.51 0.91
N THR A 613 -28.56 20.41 2.19
CA THR A 613 -29.41 20.01 3.31
C THR A 613 -29.44 21.16 4.31
N ASP A 614 -30.40 21.17 5.21
CA ASP A 614 -30.46 22.21 6.24
C ASP A 614 -29.28 22.11 7.21
N ALA A 615 -28.82 20.90 7.54
CA ALA A 615 -27.60 20.69 8.31
C ALA A 615 -26.34 21.21 7.59
N LEU A 616 -26.22 21.04 6.27
CA LEU A 616 -25.11 21.61 5.49
C LEU A 616 -25.16 23.14 5.49
N LYS A 617 -26.33 23.76 5.30
CA LYS A 617 -26.49 25.21 5.38
C LYS A 617 -26.14 25.73 6.76
N LEU A 618 -26.60 25.04 7.80
CA LEU A 618 -26.32 25.38 9.19
C LEU A 618 -24.82 25.32 9.48
N ARG A 619 -24.13 24.23 9.14
CA ARG A 619 -22.66 24.14 9.27
C ARG A 619 -21.97 25.31 8.58
N ARG A 620 -22.29 25.59 7.31
CA ARG A 620 -21.68 26.70 6.57
C ARG A 620 -21.98 28.07 7.19
N SER A 621 -23.17 28.25 7.76
CA SER A 621 -23.51 29.50 8.47
C SER A 621 -22.69 29.71 9.74
N LEU A 622 -22.28 28.63 10.41
CA LEU A 622 -21.36 28.67 11.55
C LEU A 622 -19.91 28.91 11.09
N GLU A 623 -19.50 28.25 10.00
CA GLU A 623 -18.16 28.40 9.41
C GLU A 623 -17.86 29.82 8.92
N TYR A 624 -18.90 30.62 8.65
CA TYR A 624 -18.77 32.04 8.37
C TYR A 624 -17.99 32.80 9.47
N PHE A 625 -18.15 32.40 10.74
CA PHE A 625 -17.49 33.02 11.88
C PHE A 625 -16.05 32.54 12.08
N HIS A 626 -15.56 31.57 11.30
CA HIS A 626 -14.20 31.09 11.44
C HIS A 626 -13.19 32.11 10.89
N GLY A 627 -12.15 32.42 11.68
CA GLY A 627 -11.12 33.40 11.33
C GLY A 627 -11.58 34.86 11.47
N ARG A 628 -12.66 35.14 12.20
CA ARG A 628 -13.11 36.53 12.44
C ARG A 628 -13.84 36.67 13.78
N GLN A 629 -13.82 37.89 14.30
CA GLN A 629 -14.64 38.29 15.44
C GLN A 629 -15.97 38.88 14.96
N ASP A 630 -17.08 38.43 15.53
CA ASP A 630 -18.44 38.89 15.20
C ASP A 630 -19.33 38.80 16.44
N GLU A 631 -20.06 39.88 16.75
CA GLU A 631 -20.94 39.96 17.92
C GLU A 631 -22.10 38.94 17.89
N ASN A 632 -22.46 38.44 16.70
CA ASN A 632 -23.54 37.47 16.51
C ASN A 632 -23.06 36.01 16.63
N ALA A 633 -21.75 35.77 16.61
CA ALA A 633 -21.19 34.42 16.56
C ALA A 633 -21.61 33.58 17.78
N ILE A 634 -21.53 34.15 18.99
CA ILE A 634 -21.94 33.44 20.22
C ILE A 634 -23.43 33.10 20.17
N ALA A 635 -24.29 34.03 19.75
CA ALA A 635 -25.72 33.78 19.68
C ALA A 635 -26.08 32.70 18.66
N ALA A 636 -25.41 32.69 17.49
CA ALA A 636 -25.64 31.72 16.43
C ALA A 636 -25.11 30.32 16.74
N ALA A 637 -23.96 30.23 17.42
CA ALA A 637 -23.29 28.95 17.65
C ALA A 637 -23.74 28.24 18.93
N TRP A 638 -24.17 28.97 19.97
CA TRP A 638 -24.37 28.37 21.30
C TRP A 638 -25.42 27.27 21.34
N SER A 639 -26.52 27.42 20.58
CA SER A 639 -27.59 26.40 20.50
C SER A 639 -27.19 25.17 19.72
N GLU A 640 -26.05 25.19 19.03
CA GLU A 640 -25.57 24.09 18.18
C GLU A 640 -24.41 23.32 18.82
N LEU A 641 -24.02 23.68 20.05
CA LEU A 641 -22.97 22.99 20.79
C LEU A 641 -23.39 21.61 21.31
N ASP A 642 -24.68 21.28 21.35
CA ASP A 642 -25.18 19.92 21.64
C ASP A 642 -25.77 19.22 20.42
N ASN A 643 -25.58 19.78 19.22
CA ASN A 643 -26.12 19.23 17.99
C ASN A 643 -25.63 17.78 17.80
N GLU A 644 -26.51 16.83 17.48
CA GLU A 644 -26.14 15.41 17.31
C GLU A 644 -25.10 15.22 16.20
N GLU A 645 -25.17 16.03 15.14
CA GLU A 645 -24.27 15.96 14.00
C GLU A 645 -22.91 16.59 14.35
N ARG A 646 -21.87 15.75 14.29
CA ARG A 646 -20.53 16.09 14.75
C ARG A 646 -19.91 17.26 14.01
N PHE A 647 -20.09 17.38 12.69
CA PHE A 647 -19.48 18.46 11.91
C PHE A 647 -20.15 19.82 12.21
N VAL A 648 -21.47 19.87 12.42
CA VAL A 648 -22.19 21.06 12.90
C VAL A 648 -21.70 21.45 14.29
N ARG A 649 -21.68 20.50 15.25
CA ARG A 649 -21.20 20.75 16.61
C ARG A 649 -19.75 21.23 16.64
N TYR A 650 -18.89 20.64 15.80
CA TYR A 650 -17.50 21.06 15.65
C TYR A 650 -17.39 22.49 15.09
N ALA A 651 -18.18 22.84 14.08
CA ALA A 651 -18.22 24.20 13.52
C ALA A 651 -18.73 25.22 14.55
N ALA A 652 -19.75 24.89 15.32
CA ALA A 652 -20.24 25.73 16.41
C ALA A 652 -19.15 26.01 17.45
N ARG A 653 -18.42 24.97 17.88
CA ARG A 653 -17.29 25.13 18.80
C ARG A 653 -16.18 26.01 18.20
N LYS A 654 -15.85 25.81 16.91
CA LYS A 654 -14.84 26.64 16.22
C LYS A 654 -15.27 28.10 16.11
N ALA A 655 -16.54 28.38 15.84
CA ALA A 655 -17.07 29.73 15.80
C ALA A 655 -16.84 30.48 17.13
N ILE A 656 -17.12 29.84 18.28
CA ILE A 656 -16.88 30.46 19.60
C ILE A 656 -15.38 30.54 19.97
N GLU A 657 -14.55 29.59 19.51
CA GLU A 657 -13.09 29.61 19.71
C GLU A 657 -12.41 30.82 19.03
N HIS A 658 -13.06 31.42 18.02
CA HIS A 658 -12.60 32.63 17.32
C HIS A 658 -13.08 33.94 17.97
N GLN A 659 -13.94 33.88 18.99
CA GLN A 659 -14.50 35.07 19.65
C GLN A 659 -13.71 35.48 20.91
N PRO A 660 -13.71 36.77 21.28
CA PRO A 660 -13.09 37.23 22.52
C PRO A 660 -13.64 36.47 23.74
N VAL A 661 -12.73 35.86 24.51
CA VAL A 661 -13.06 34.92 25.60
C VAL A 661 -13.96 35.55 26.67
N ASP A 662 -13.74 36.82 26.98
CA ASP A 662 -14.49 37.60 27.97
C ASP A 662 -15.99 37.76 27.60
N THR A 663 -16.36 37.57 26.34
CA THR A 663 -17.76 37.65 25.90
C THR A 663 -18.57 36.38 26.20
N TRP A 664 -17.93 35.25 26.52
CA TRP A 664 -18.63 33.96 26.64
C TRP A 664 -18.10 33.01 27.73
N ALA A 665 -16.95 33.27 28.35
CA ALA A 665 -16.38 32.40 29.38
C ALA A 665 -17.33 32.16 30.56
N ASP A 666 -17.94 33.22 31.10
CA ASP A 666 -18.91 33.10 32.21
C ASP A 666 -20.14 32.28 31.80
N LYS A 667 -20.55 32.38 30.53
CA LYS A 667 -21.66 31.58 29.99
C LYS A 667 -21.29 30.09 29.95
N ALA A 668 -20.09 29.75 29.49
CA ALA A 668 -19.59 28.37 29.47
C ALA A 668 -19.52 27.76 30.88
N LEU A 669 -18.97 28.51 31.84
CA LEU A 669 -18.80 28.06 33.22
C LEU A 669 -20.14 27.83 33.94
N ASN A 670 -21.21 28.52 33.55
CA ASN A 670 -22.50 28.49 34.24
C ASN A 670 -23.64 27.80 33.46
N GLU A 671 -23.36 27.33 32.23
CA GLU A 671 -24.32 26.63 31.37
C GLU A 671 -25.02 25.47 32.10
N LYS A 672 -26.31 25.27 31.83
CA LYS A 672 -27.17 24.29 32.51
C LYS A 672 -27.42 23.04 31.68
N ASN A 673 -27.33 23.12 30.35
CA ASN A 673 -27.37 21.94 29.51
C ASN A 673 -25.99 21.26 29.53
N PRO A 674 -25.85 20.02 30.06
CA PRO A 674 -24.54 19.37 30.16
C PRO A 674 -23.84 19.13 28.82
N ALA A 675 -24.59 18.89 27.74
CA ALA A 675 -24.03 18.67 26.42
C ALA A 675 -23.42 19.96 25.84
N VAL A 676 -24.17 21.07 25.92
CA VAL A 676 -23.69 22.42 25.54
C VAL A 676 -22.50 22.82 26.42
N GLN A 677 -22.60 22.59 27.73
CA GLN A 677 -21.56 22.95 28.68
C GLN A 677 -20.27 22.19 28.41
N ALA A 678 -20.33 20.89 28.10
CA ALA A 678 -19.13 20.09 27.83
C ALA A 678 -18.34 20.63 26.62
N GLU A 679 -18.99 20.96 25.51
CA GLU A 679 -18.31 21.53 24.32
C GLU A 679 -17.85 22.98 24.56
N ALA A 680 -18.62 23.79 25.29
CA ALA A 680 -18.22 25.15 25.65
C ALA A 680 -17.00 25.17 26.59
N LEU A 681 -16.95 24.26 27.58
CA LEU A 681 -15.80 24.10 28.47
C LEU A 681 -14.57 23.57 27.71
N LEU A 682 -14.76 22.67 26.73
CA LEU A 682 -13.69 22.23 25.85
C LEU A 682 -13.08 23.41 25.07
N ALA A 683 -13.93 24.24 24.44
CA ALA A 683 -13.48 25.45 23.77
C ALA A 683 -12.72 26.36 24.75
N LEU A 684 -13.30 26.62 25.92
CA LEU A 684 -12.75 27.54 26.91
C LEU A 684 -11.37 27.07 27.37
N ALA A 685 -11.23 25.79 27.71
CA ALA A 685 -9.97 25.19 28.14
C ALA A 685 -8.88 25.27 27.05
N ARG A 686 -9.26 25.17 25.77
CA ARG A 686 -8.32 25.25 24.65
C ARG A 686 -7.86 26.68 24.34
N VAL A 687 -8.75 27.66 24.42
CA VAL A 687 -8.39 29.06 24.10
C VAL A 687 -7.70 29.78 25.27
N THR A 688 -7.95 29.35 26.50
CA THR A 688 -7.32 29.95 27.71
C THR A 688 -6.10 29.18 28.20
N GLY A 689 -5.95 27.91 27.84
CA GLY A 689 -4.83 27.06 28.23
C GLY A 689 -3.81 26.89 27.10
N VAL A 690 -2.52 26.88 27.42
CA VAL A 690 -1.44 26.56 26.46
C VAL A 690 -0.85 25.20 26.77
N CYS A 691 -0.87 24.31 25.78
CA CYS A 691 -0.32 22.96 25.88
C CYS A 691 1.16 22.99 26.31
N PRO A 692 1.61 22.18 27.28
CA PRO A 692 2.97 22.24 27.82
C PRO A 692 4.08 22.18 26.76
N GLN A 693 3.89 21.38 25.70
CA GLN A 693 4.85 21.23 24.60
C GLN A 693 4.96 22.48 23.69
N HIS A 694 3.98 23.38 23.76
CA HIS A 694 3.93 24.62 22.97
C HIS A 694 4.25 25.87 23.80
N ARG A 695 4.59 25.71 25.08
CA ARG A 695 5.01 26.82 25.92
C ARG A 695 6.44 27.22 25.57
N ASN A 696 6.67 28.52 25.50
CA ASN A 696 7.98 29.15 25.27
C ASN A 696 8.14 30.34 26.21
N ASP A 697 9.25 31.08 26.09
CA ASP A 697 9.57 32.22 26.96
C ASP A 697 8.56 33.39 26.88
N THR A 698 7.71 33.43 25.84
CA THR A 698 6.66 34.46 25.69
C THR A 698 5.29 34.00 26.18
N THR A 699 5.16 32.74 26.59
CA THR A 699 3.88 32.19 27.05
C THR A 699 3.58 32.63 28.48
N PRO A 700 2.38 33.21 28.78
CA PRO A 700 1.99 33.60 30.13
C PRO A 700 2.04 32.43 31.11
N PRO A 701 2.30 32.63 32.42
CA PRO A 701 2.22 31.57 33.43
C PRO A 701 0.91 30.80 33.37
N VAL A 702 0.92 29.56 33.87
CA VAL A 702 -0.29 28.72 33.92
C VAL A 702 -1.36 29.42 34.76
N ASP A 703 -2.53 29.65 34.18
CA ASP A 703 -3.66 30.29 34.86
C ASP A 703 -4.36 29.32 35.81
N THR A 704 -3.90 29.28 37.06
CA THR A 704 -4.45 28.40 38.08
C THR A 704 -5.85 28.81 38.54
N GLU A 705 -6.27 30.05 38.32
CA GLU A 705 -7.62 30.52 38.66
C GLU A 705 -8.63 30.01 37.65
N MET A 706 -8.35 30.16 36.35
CA MET A 706 -9.15 29.57 35.28
C MET A 706 -9.22 28.04 35.42
N ARG A 707 -8.12 27.39 35.80
CA ARG A 707 -8.12 25.95 36.13
C ARG A 707 -9.17 25.61 37.19
N ALA A 708 -9.21 26.36 38.29
CA ALA A 708 -10.15 26.10 39.38
C ALA A 708 -11.60 26.26 38.88
N LYS A 709 -11.90 27.34 38.14
CA LYS A 709 -13.22 27.59 37.55
C LYS A 709 -13.66 26.46 36.62
N LEU A 710 -12.77 26.01 35.72
CA LEU A 710 -13.05 24.90 34.80
C LEU A 710 -13.30 23.58 35.55
N LEU A 711 -12.46 23.24 36.53
CA LEU A 711 -12.62 22.01 37.31
C LEU A 711 -13.89 22.02 38.17
N ASP A 712 -14.24 23.17 38.77
CA ASP A 712 -15.47 23.33 39.55
C ASP A 712 -16.71 23.16 38.65
N ALA A 713 -16.70 23.75 37.44
CA ALA A 713 -17.77 23.57 36.46
C ALA A 713 -17.92 22.10 36.03
N ILE A 714 -16.81 21.40 35.75
CA ILE A 714 -16.80 19.97 35.42
C ILE A 714 -17.34 19.12 36.58
N LEU A 715 -16.92 19.39 37.82
CA LEU A 715 -17.37 18.66 39.01
C LEU A 715 -18.87 18.84 39.31
N ALA A 716 -19.45 19.97 38.89
CA ALA A 716 -20.87 20.27 39.04
C ALA A 716 -21.76 19.47 38.08
N VAL A 717 -21.23 18.99 36.95
CA VAL A 717 -21.97 18.14 36.01
C VAL A 717 -22.23 16.77 36.62
N ASP A 718 -23.45 16.25 36.48
CA ASP A 718 -23.73 14.85 36.80
C ASP A 718 -23.27 13.94 35.66
N MET A 719 -22.26 13.10 35.93
CA MET A 719 -21.60 12.27 34.91
C MET A 719 -22.20 10.87 34.80
N THR A 720 -23.18 10.51 35.63
CA THR A 720 -23.79 9.16 35.61
C THR A 720 -24.96 9.03 34.65
N GLU A 721 -25.55 10.15 34.21
CA GLU A 721 -26.74 10.17 33.34
C GLU A 721 -26.46 10.76 31.95
N LEU A 722 -25.18 10.93 31.57
CA LEU A 722 -24.79 11.48 30.27
C LEU A 722 -24.85 10.41 29.18
N ASP A 723 -25.24 10.81 27.97
CA ASP A 723 -25.03 10.00 26.78
C ASP A 723 -23.52 9.83 26.49
N GLU A 724 -23.17 8.83 25.67
CA GLU A 724 -21.78 8.49 25.37
C GLU A 724 -20.98 9.66 24.76
N THR A 725 -21.60 10.48 23.89
CA THR A 725 -20.93 11.63 23.26
C THR A 725 -20.60 12.70 24.29
N THR A 726 -21.56 13.05 25.14
CA THR A 726 -21.38 14.03 26.20
C THR A 726 -20.37 13.53 27.24
N GLN A 727 -20.42 12.24 27.59
CA GLN A 727 -19.46 11.60 28.49
C GLN A 727 -18.03 11.64 27.92
N ILE A 728 -17.84 11.28 26.66
CA ILE A 728 -16.53 11.39 25.99
C ILE A 728 -16.05 12.84 25.99
N THR A 729 -16.95 13.79 25.72
CA THR A 729 -16.60 15.21 25.63
C THR A 729 -16.18 15.80 26.97
N ILE A 730 -16.91 15.51 28.06
CA ILE A 730 -16.54 16.02 29.38
C ILE A 730 -15.26 15.34 29.92
N GLN A 731 -15.06 14.04 29.67
CA GLN A 731 -13.83 13.35 30.03
C GLN A 731 -12.64 13.88 29.24
N ARG A 732 -12.80 14.12 27.93
CA ARG A 732 -11.79 14.77 27.09
C ARG A 732 -11.47 16.17 27.61
N THR A 733 -12.48 16.96 27.95
CA THR A 733 -12.32 18.31 28.51
C THR A 733 -11.51 18.28 29.80
N LEU A 734 -11.82 17.37 30.72
CA LEU A 734 -11.04 17.18 31.94
C LEU A 734 -9.57 16.86 31.63
N GLN A 735 -9.28 16.00 30.66
CA GLN A 735 -7.91 15.71 30.24
C GLN A 735 -7.19 16.95 29.69
N ILE A 736 -7.86 17.77 28.87
CA ILE A 736 -7.31 19.04 28.38
C ILE A 736 -6.99 19.98 29.55
N VAL A 737 -7.90 20.12 30.51
CA VAL A 737 -7.71 20.99 31.67
C VAL A 737 -6.50 20.52 32.50
N LEU A 738 -6.44 19.22 32.83
CA LEU A 738 -5.33 18.65 33.60
C LEU A 738 -3.99 18.72 32.86
N ASN A 739 -3.99 18.70 31.52
CA ASN A 739 -2.78 18.84 30.72
C ASN A 739 -2.32 20.31 30.61
N ARG A 740 -3.19 21.21 30.12
CA ARG A 740 -2.84 22.60 29.80
C ARG A 740 -2.69 23.48 31.03
N PHE A 741 -3.38 23.15 32.13
CA PHE A 741 -3.33 23.89 33.39
C PHE A 741 -2.57 23.15 34.50
N GLY A 742 -1.98 22.00 34.19
CA GLY A 742 -1.24 21.19 35.12
C GLY A 742 -2.09 20.57 36.25
N ARG A 743 -1.43 19.78 37.08
CA ARG A 743 -2.07 19.05 38.18
C ARG A 743 -2.66 20.02 39.23
N PRO A 744 -3.93 19.85 39.65
CA PRO A 744 -4.49 20.61 40.77
C PRO A 744 -3.98 20.08 42.12
N ASP A 745 -4.37 20.73 43.22
CA ASP A 745 -4.02 20.27 44.57
C ASP A 745 -4.65 18.91 44.91
N ASP A 746 -4.12 18.26 45.96
CA ASP A 746 -4.54 16.92 46.36
C ASP A 746 -6.01 16.85 46.81
N SER A 747 -6.58 17.95 47.35
CA SER A 747 -8.00 17.99 47.72
C SER A 747 -8.89 17.90 46.48
N THR A 748 -8.55 18.66 45.44
CA THR A 748 -9.25 18.66 44.15
C THR A 748 -9.05 17.33 43.42
N VAL A 749 -7.83 16.76 43.47
CA VAL A 749 -7.57 15.41 42.96
C VAL A 749 -8.51 14.39 43.61
N GLN A 750 -8.71 14.42 44.92
CA GLN A 750 -9.61 13.48 45.59
C GLN A 750 -11.08 13.67 45.16
N LYS A 751 -11.55 14.91 45.01
CA LYS A 751 -12.90 15.19 44.46
C LYS A 751 -13.06 14.59 43.06
N LEU A 752 -12.06 14.77 42.20
CA LEU A 752 -12.06 14.19 40.85
C LEU A 752 -12.08 12.67 40.89
N ILE A 753 -11.27 12.03 41.74
CA ILE A 753 -11.27 10.55 41.90
C ILE A 753 -12.65 10.08 42.37
N THR A 754 -13.26 10.71 43.37
CA THR A 754 -14.59 10.34 43.87
C THR A 754 -15.66 10.44 42.78
N LYS A 755 -15.56 11.42 41.88
CA LYS A 755 -16.52 11.62 40.79
C LYS A 755 -16.29 10.67 39.61
N VAL A 756 -15.03 10.42 39.24
CA VAL A 756 -14.65 9.71 38.00
C VAL A 756 -14.48 8.19 38.21
N ASP A 757 -13.94 7.75 39.35
CA ASP A 757 -13.65 6.33 39.59
C ASP A 757 -14.88 5.39 39.49
N PRO A 758 -16.09 5.79 39.97
CA PRO A 758 -17.29 4.96 39.83
C PRO A 758 -17.72 4.69 38.39
N LEU A 759 -17.28 5.52 37.43
CA LEU A 759 -17.60 5.38 36.01
C LEU A 759 -16.73 4.32 35.32
N PHE A 760 -15.66 3.84 35.99
CA PHE A 760 -14.68 2.89 35.45
C PHE A 760 -14.81 1.51 36.13
N PRO A 761 -14.95 0.40 35.38
CA PRO A 761 -15.08 0.32 33.93
C PRO A 761 -16.50 0.66 33.42
N SER A 762 -16.56 1.25 32.24
CA SER A 762 -17.76 1.43 31.41
C SER A 762 -17.94 0.26 30.43
N GLU A 763 -19.10 0.15 29.79
CA GLU A 763 -19.34 -0.79 28.67
C GLU A 763 -18.67 -0.35 27.35
N SER A 764 -18.29 0.93 27.24
CA SER A 764 -17.61 1.50 26.07
C SER A 764 -16.09 1.46 26.24
N ALA A 765 -15.38 0.90 25.26
CA ALA A 765 -13.92 0.87 25.24
C ALA A 765 -13.31 2.28 25.11
N ASP A 766 -13.98 3.18 24.39
CA ASP A 766 -13.53 4.56 24.18
C ASP A 766 -13.65 5.39 25.46
N ILE A 767 -14.74 5.21 26.22
CA ILE A 767 -14.88 5.80 27.55
C ILE A 767 -13.82 5.20 28.50
N ASN A 768 -13.64 3.88 28.48
CA ASN A 768 -12.63 3.21 29.31
C ASN A 768 -11.21 3.70 29.04
N TRP A 769 -10.89 4.02 27.78
CA TRP A 769 -9.61 4.64 27.43
C TRP A 769 -9.42 5.94 28.20
N LEU A 770 -10.37 6.88 28.08
CA LEU A 770 -10.27 8.20 28.71
C LEU A 770 -10.23 8.09 30.24
N LEU A 771 -11.11 7.27 30.83
CA LEU A 771 -11.19 7.05 32.27
C LEU A 771 -9.90 6.43 32.82
N CYS A 772 -9.35 5.42 32.15
CA CYS A 772 -8.12 4.77 32.58
C CYS A 772 -6.94 5.75 32.58
N GLU A 773 -6.77 6.55 31.52
CA GLU A 773 -5.71 7.57 31.47
C GLU A 773 -5.89 8.65 32.54
N THR A 774 -7.12 9.13 32.75
CA THR A 774 -7.45 10.14 33.77
C THR A 774 -7.18 9.61 35.18
N LEU A 775 -7.68 8.43 35.53
CA LEU A 775 -7.50 7.83 36.85
C LEU A 775 -6.04 7.43 37.12
N ALA A 776 -5.32 6.98 36.09
CA ALA A 776 -3.89 6.72 36.18
C ALA A 776 -3.10 8.01 36.44
N TYR A 777 -3.41 9.11 35.74
CA TYR A 777 -2.81 10.42 36.01
C TYR A 777 -3.12 10.90 37.43
N LEU A 778 -4.36 10.74 37.89
CA LEU A 778 -4.79 11.13 39.24
C LEU A 778 -4.22 10.24 40.35
N GLN A 779 -3.70 9.05 40.00
CA GLN A 779 -3.18 8.02 40.93
C GLN A 779 -4.27 7.39 41.82
N ALA A 780 -5.45 7.15 41.24
CA ALA A 780 -6.57 6.52 41.94
C ALA A 780 -6.20 5.11 42.46
N PRO A 781 -6.54 4.73 43.70
CA PRO A 781 -6.06 3.50 44.33
C PRO A 781 -6.65 2.21 43.73
N THR A 782 -7.79 2.29 43.05
CA THR A 782 -8.53 1.15 42.48
C THR A 782 -8.16 0.85 41.02
N VAL A 783 -7.46 1.78 40.35
CA VAL A 783 -7.26 1.74 38.89
C VAL A 783 -6.40 0.55 38.45
N ALA A 784 -5.41 0.14 39.24
CA ALA A 784 -4.56 -1.02 38.92
C ALA A 784 -5.39 -2.31 38.79
N ALA A 785 -6.23 -2.61 39.80
CA ALA A 785 -7.05 -3.81 39.81
C ALA A 785 -8.09 -3.81 38.68
N LYS A 786 -8.80 -2.68 38.48
CA LYS A 786 -9.80 -2.53 37.41
C LYS A 786 -9.17 -2.67 36.03
N THR A 787 -8.00 -2.05 35.81
CA THR A 787 -7.32 -2.09 34.50
C THR A 787 -6.75 -3.47 34.20
N MET A 788 -6.19 -4.18 35.19
CA MET A 788 -5.70 -5.53 34.97
C MET A 788 -6.83 -6.51 34.63
N ALA A 789 -8.02 -6.34 35.20
CA ALA A 789 -9.20 -7.11 34.80
C ALA A 789 -9.64 -6.81 33.35
N LEU A 790 -9.52 -5.56 32.90
CA LEU A 790 -9.77 -5.19 31.50
C LEU A 790 -8.71 -5.76 30.56
N ILE A 791 -7.43 -5.76 30.93
CA ILE A 791 -6.37 -6.38 30.12
C ILE A 791 -6.62 -7.88 29.93
N ASP A 792 -7.11 -8.58 30.95
CA ASP A 792 -7.38 -10.03 30.87
C ASP A 792 -8.60 -10.35 30.00
N SER A 793 -9.64 -9.52 30.08
CA SER A 793 -10.91 -9.72 29.37
C SER A 793 -10.97 -9.09 27.97
N ALA A 794 -10.04 -8.19 27.64
CA ALA A 794 -10.00 -7.50 26.35
C ALA A 794 -9.78 -8.49 25.19
N PRO A 795 -10.68 -8.50 24.19
CA PRO A 795 -10.61 -9.46 23.09
C PRO A 795 -9.56 -9.12 22.04
N THR A 796 -9.01 -7.91 22.07
CA THR A 796 -8.00 -7.44 21.11
C THR A 796 -6.68 -7.07 21.79
N GLN A 797 -5.57 -7.21 21.06
CA GLN A 797 -4.28 -6.76 21.57
C GLN A 797 -4.21 -5.24 21.68
N GLU A 798 -4.92 -4.50 20.84
CA GLU A 798 -4.97 -3.04 20.83
C GLU A 798 -5.55 -2.53 22.15
N GLU A 799 -6.70 -3.03 22.57
CA GLU A 799 -7.26 -2.66 23.89
C GLU A 799 -6.30 -2.99 25.03
N GLN A 800 -5.70 -4.18 25.02
CA GLN A 800 -4.72 -4.58 26.04
C GLN A 800 -3.52 -3.63 26.06
N VAL A 801 -2.97 -3.29 24.89
CA VAL A 801 -1.86 -2.36 24.73
C VAL A 801 -2.27 -0.96 25.20
N GLN A 802 -3.50 -0.52 24.92
CA GLN A 802 -3.98 0.78 25.38
C GLN A 802 -4.11 0.85 26.90
N TYR A 803 -4.70 -0.16 27.53
CA TYR A 803 -4.82 -0.22 28.98
C TYR A 803 -3.44 -0.33 29.64
N ALA A 804 -2.57 -1.20 29.12
CA ALA A 804 -1.20 -1.33 29.60
C ALA A 804 -0.44 -0.01 29.44
N ARG A 805 -0.59 0.70 28.32
CA ARG A 805 -0.04 2.04 28.11
C ARG A 805 -0.58 3.02 29.13
N SER A 806 -1.88 3.03 29.40
CA SER A 806 -2.53 4.00 30.30
C SER A 806 -2.01 3.94 31.74
N ILE A 807 -1.70 2.74 32.25
CA ILE A 807 -1.22 2.55 33.63
C ILE A 807 0.30 2.50 33.77
N ARG A 808 1.07 2.67 32.70
CA ARG A 808 2.54 2.53 32.73
C ARG A 808 3.24 3.51 33.69
N LEU A 809 2.61 4.64 34.01
CA LEU A 809 3.11 5.66 34.94
C LEU A 809 2.45 5.60 36.34
N LEU A 810 1.60 4.60 36.59
CA LEU A 810 0.89 4.43 37.85
C LEU A 810 1.83 3.93 38.95
N LYS A 811 1.80 4.58 40.11
CA LYS A 811 2.60 4.22 41.30
C LYS A 811 1.75 3.64 42.44
N THR A 812 0.46 3.95 42.47
CA THR A 812 -0.48 3.56 43.54
C THR A 812 -1.35 2.35 43.13
N GLY A 813 -2.03 1.74 44.09
CA GLY A 813 -3.02 0.67 43.84
C GLY A 813 -2.43 -0.71 43.51
N TRP A 814 -1.10 -0.83 43.40
CA TRP A 814 -0.42 -2.08 43.09
C TRP A 814 -0.32 -3.03 44.30
N THR A 815 -0.72 -4.28 44.10
CA THR A 815 -0.34 -5.41 44.96
C THR A 815 0.79 -6.22 44.29
N PRO A 816 1.58 -7.02 45.03
CA PRO A 816 2.62 -7.87 44.42
C PRO A 816 2.06 -8.77 43.30
N ALA A 817 0.84 -9.31 43.48
CA ALA A 817 0.19 -10.14 42.47
C ALA A 817 -0.15 -9.36 41.20
N LEU A 818 -0.74 -8.16 41.32
CA LEU A 818 -1.07 -7.32 40.17
C LEU A 818 0.19 -6.86 39.42
N GLN A 819 1.28 -6.54 40.14
CA GLN A 819 2.55 -6.17 39.51
C GLN A 819 3.15 -7.32 38.73
N THR A 820 3.19 -8.52 39.32
CA THR A 820 3.63 -9.72 38.61
C THR A 820 2.79 -9.95 37.36
N GLN A 821 1.46 -9.89 37.47
CA GLN A 821 0.55 -10.05 36.33
C GLN A 821 0.84 -9.03 35.21
N TYR A 822 1.07 -7.76 35.56
CA TYR A 822 1.39 -6.72 34.58
C TYR A 822 2.73 -6.95 33.88
N PHE A 823 3.78 -7.36 34.59
CA PHE A 823 5.07 -7.66 33.98
C PHE A 823 5.09 -8.96 33.18
N GLU A 824 4.30 -9.96 33.58
CA GLU A 824 4.10 -11.18 32.81
C GLU A 824 3.30 -10.93 31.52
N TRP A 825 2.38 -9.96 31.52
CA TRP A 825 1.69 -9.55 30.31
C TRP A 825 2.65 -9.10 29.21
N PHE A 826 3.78 -8.42 29.52
CA PHE A 826 4.78 -8.08 28.50
C PHE A 826 5.43 -9.30 27.84
N LEU A 827 5.52 -10.43 28.56
CA LEU A 827 6.00 -11.69 27.99
C LEU A 827 5.02 -12.26 26.97
N LYS A 828 3.71 -12.11 27.23
CA LYS A 828 2.64 -12.43 26.28
C LYS A 828 2.64 -11.45 25.10
N ALA A 829 2.72 -10.15 25.37
CA ALA A 829 2.69 -9.08 24.36
C ALA A 829 3.88 -9.12 23.40
N ALA A 830 5.00 -9.73 23.80
CA ALA A 830 6.12 -10.00 22.89
C ALA A 830 5.77 -10.94 21.73
N ASN A 831 4.67 -11.69 21.83
CA ASN A 831 4.13 -12.54 20.77
C ASN A 831 3.00 -11.87 19.97
N TYR A 832 2.63 -10.63 20.31
CA TYR A 832 1.68 -9.87 19.49
C TYR A 832 2.32 -9.48 18.17
N ARG A 833 1.46 -9.21 17.17
CA ARG A 833 1.88 -8.89 15.81
C ARG A 833 1.42 -7.48 15.50
N GLY A 834 2.27 -6.71 14.83
CA GLY A 834 1.92 -5.34 14.47
C GLY A 834 2.99 -4.68 13.62
N GLY A 835 2.78 -3.39 13.42
CA GLY A 835 3.59 -2.48 12.62
C GLY A 835 5.10 -2.53 12.86
N ALA A 836 5.84 -1.88 11.97
CA ALA A 836 7.30 -1.88 12.02
C ALA A 836 7.87 -1.29 13.34
N SER A 837 7.08 -0.46 14.04
CA SER A 837 7.45 0.14 15.33
C SER A 837 6.84 -0.58 16.55
N PHE A 838 6.06 -1.66 16.35
CA PHE A 838 5.29 -2.32 17.42
C PHE A 838 6.14 -2.76 18.61
N ALA A 839 7.20 -3.54 18.36
CA ALA A 839 8.07 -4.04 19.43
C ALA A 839 8.70 -2.91 20.25
N LYS A 840 9.03 -1.78 19.60
CA LYS A 840 9.58 -0.60 20.26
C LYS A 840 8.54 0.12 21.13
N PHE A 841 7.29 0.18 20.69
CA PHE A 841 6.21 0.72 21.52
C PHE A 841 5.98 -0.12 22.79
N ILE A 842 5.99 -1.45 22.67
CA ILE A 842 5.90 -2.35 23.84
C ILE A 842 7.10 -2.15 24.78
N GLU A 843 8.30 -2.02 24.22
CA GLU A 843 9.52 -1.71 24.98
C GLU A 843 9.40 -0.36 25.73
N PHE A 844 8.90 0.69 25.09
CA PHE A 844 8.69 1.99 25.73
C PHE A 844 7.71 1.91 26.90
N ILE A 845 6.56 1.23 26.70
CA ILE A 845 5.57 1.03 27.76
C ILE A 845 6.19 0.27 28.94
N ARG A 846 6.95 -0.79 28.66
CA ARG A 846 7.65 -1.58 29.68
C ARG A 846 8.69 -0.75 30.44
N ASN A 847 9.48 0.05 29.73
CA ASN A 847 10.53 0.86 30.34
C ASN A 847 9.94 1.92 31.27
N ASP A 848 8.87 2.60 30.85
CA ASP A 848 8.12 3.53 31.71
C ASP A 848 7.62 2.81 32.97
N ALA A 849 7.03 1.62 32.82
CA ALA A 849 6.54 0.82 33.94
C ALA A 849 7.64 0.36 34.90
N VAL A 850 8.82 -0.03 34.39
CA VAL A 850 9.96 -0.39 35.26
C VAL A 850 10.48 0.84 36.00
N ALA A 851 10.43 2.03 35.38
CA ALA A 851 10.89 3.27 35.98
C ALA A 851 10.00 3.74 37.16
N THR A 852 8.76 3.28 37.27
CA THR A 852 7.89 3.59 38.42
C THR A 852 8.14 2.72 39.65
N LEU A 853 8.87 1.61 39.52
CA LEU A 853 9.15 0.69 40.62
C LEU A 853 10.18 1.25 41.61
N THR A 854 9.91 1.05 42.89
CA THR A 854 10.90 1.22 43.96
C THR A 854 11.98 0.14 43.88
N ASP A 855 13.15 0.37 44.49
CA ASP A 855 14.24 -0.60 44.47
C ASP A 855 13.86 -1.94 45.14
N SER A 856 13.04 -1.89 46.20
CA SER A 856 12.50 -3.10 46.83
C SER A 856 11.57 -3.88 45.89
N GLN A 857 10.74 -3.20 45.11
CA GLN A 857 9.88 -3.85 44.13
C GLN A 857 10.70 -4.47 42.99
N LYS A 858 11.72 -3.77 42.49
CA LYS A 858 12.65 -4.30 41.47
C LYS A 858 13.34 -5.57 41.94
N GLU A 859 13.78 -5.63 43.19
CA GLU A 859 14.37 -6.86 43.73
C GLU A 859 13.34 -7.99 43.83
N SER A 860 12.12 -7.71 44.29
CA SER A 860 11.05 -8.73 44.36
C SER A 860 10.61 -9.27 42.99
N LEU A 861 10.72 -8.45 41.94
CA LEU A 861 10.31 -8.80 40.56
C LEU A 861 11.50 -9.20 39.68
N LYS A 862 12.71 -9.31 40.23
CA LYS A 862 13.95 -9.53 39.49
C LYS A 862 13.88 -10.71 38.52
N GLU A 863 13.28 -11.81 38.94
CA GLU A 863 13.11 -12.99 38.08
C GLU A 863 12.15 -12.71 36.91
N VAL A 864 11.00 -12.07 37.16
CA VAL A 864 10.02 -11.72 36.13
C VAL A 864 10.60 -10.68 35.16
N LEU A 865 11.33 -9.69 35.66
CA LEU A 865 11.97 -8.65 34.86
C LEU A 865 13.14 -9.19 33.99
N ALA A 866 13.81 -10.25 34.44
CA ALA A 866 14.88 -10.91 33.69
C ALA A 866 14.36 -11.98 32.70
N LYS A 867 13.11 -12.43 32.87
CA LYS A 867 12.51 -13.47 32.03
C LYS A 867 12.41 -13.02 30.58
N LYS A 868 12.81 -13.91 29.66
CA LYS A 868 12.67 -13.69 28.22
C LYS A 868 11.37 -14.31 27.72
N PRO A 869 10.65 -13.65 26.81
CA PRO A 869 9.45 -14.23 26.22
C PRO A 869 9.81 -15.46 25.37
N GLU A 870 9.02 -16.51 25.50
CA GLU A 870 9.04 -17.65 24.58
C GLU A 870 8.41 -17.20 23.26
N GLN A 871 9.11 -17.44 22.14
CA GLN A 871 8.61 -17.07 20.81
C GLN A 871 7.74 -18.19 20.26
N LYS A 872 6.46 -17.90 20.04
CA LYS A 872 5.48 -18.80 19.42
C LYS A 872 5.16 -18.33 18.00
N SER A 873 4.90 -19.26 17.09
CA SER A 873 4.37 -18.93 15.77
C SER A 873 2.98 -18.31 15.89
N ALA A 874 2.53 -17.58 14.86
CA ALA A 874 1.19 -17.01 14.87
C ALA A 874 0.13 -18.11 15.00
N LEU A 875 0.25 -19.20 14.24
CA LEU A 875 -0.64 -20.36 14.30
C LEU A 875 -0.71 -21.02 15.68
N GLU A 876 0.40 -21.07 16.45
CA GLU A 876 0.40 -21.59 17.82
C GLU A 876 -0.31 -20.67 18.82
N ASN A 877 -0.37 -19.35 18.54
CA ASN A 877 -1.15 -18.40 19.33
C ASN A 877 -2.64 -18.38 18.91
N LEU A 878 -2.92 -18.65 17.62
CA LEU A 878 -4.28 -18.76 17.10
C LEU A 878 -4.94 -20.05 17.63
N GLY A 879 -6.07 -19.91 18.31
CA GLY A 879 -6.83 -21.07 18.79
C GLY A 879 -6.47 -21.58 20.20
N ALA A 880 -5.70 -20.83 21.00
CA ALA A 880 -5.55 -21.12 22.43
C ALA A 880 -6.91 -21.19 23.17
N ILE A 881 -7.89 -20.38 22.74
CA ILE A 881 -9.28 -20.43 23.25
C ILE A 881 -10.00 -21.75 22.87
N PHE A 882 -9.53 -22.41 21.82
CA PHE A 882 -10.09 -23.66 21.31
C PHE A 882 -9.27 -24.90 21.71
N GLU A 883 -8.26 -24.73 22.58
CA GLU A 883 -7.45 -25.85 23.07
C GLU A 883 -8.33 -26.88 23.79
N GLY A 884 -8.18 -28.16 23.43
CA GLY A 884 -8.93 -29.27 24.01
C GLY A 884 -10.38 -29.45 23.50
N ARG A 885 -10.85 -28.64 22.53
CA ARG A 885 -12.18 -28.82 21.92
C ARG A 885 -12.18 -29.86 20.80
N GLU A 886 -13.31 -30.56 20.61
CA GLU A 886 -13.52 -31.47 19.49
C GLU A 886 -13.61 -30.70 18.15
N GLU A 887 -13.11 -31.31 17.07
CA GLU A 887 -13.18 -30.75 15.72
C GLU A 887 -14.37 -31.29 14.93
N LYS A 888 -15.17 -30.40 14.33
CA LYS A 888 -16.24 -30.71 13.38
C LYS A 888 -15.97 -30.03 12.03
N GLN A 889 -15.93 -30.80 10.96
CA GLN A 889 -15.84 -30.25 9.59
C GLN A 889 -17.22 -29.78 9.13
N TRP A 890 -17.44 -28.47 9.12
CA TRP A 890 -18.70 -27.87 8.69
C TRP A 890 -18.82 -27.79 7.17
N SER A 891 -19.95 -28.21 6.61
CA SER A 891 -20.22 -28.01 5.19
C SER A 891 -20.85 -26.63 4.92
N LEU A 892 -20.55 -26.02 3.77
CA LEU A 892 -21.16 -24.74 3.39
C LEU A 892 -22.69 -24.83 3.36
N ALA A 893 -23.25 -25.94 2.85
CA ALA A 893 -24.70 -26.15 2.77
C ALA A 893 -25.35 -26.17 4.16
N GLU A 894 -24.73 -26.84 5.12
CA GLU A 894 -25.20 -26.88 6.52
C GLU A 894 -25.18 -25.49 7.16
N LEU A 895 -24.06 -24.76 7.05
CA LEU A 895 -23.91 -23.43 7.65
C LEU A 895 -24.89 -22.42 7.05
N VAL A 896 -25.08 -22.43 5.73
CA VAL A 896 -26.05 -21.55 5.04
C VAL A 896 -27.48 -21.86 5.48
N SER A 897 -27.81 -23.15 5.62
CA SER A 897 -29.15 -23.54 6.07
C SER A 897 -29.44 -23.02 7.48
N ILE A 898 -28.50 -23.15 8.41
CA ILE A 898 -28.69 -22.73 9.80
C ILE A 898 -28.69 -21.19 9.91
N ALA A 899 -27.76 -20.51 9.24
CA ALA A 899 -27.66 -19.05 9.30
C ALA A 899 -28.91 -18.36 8.71
N ASN A 900 -29.52 -18.90 7.67
CA ASN A 900 -30.74 -18.31 7.10
C ASN A 900 -31.94 -18.36 8.06
N SER A 901 -31.98 -19.29 9.01
CA SER A 901 -33.10 -19.45 9.94
C SER A 901 -32.87 -18.89 11.34
N GLU A 902 -31.62 -18.68 11.77
CA GLU A 902 -31.29 -18.49 13.20
C GLU A 902 -30.42 -17.26 13.53
N LEU A 903 -30.42 -16.21 12.69
CA LEU A 903 -29.62 -14.97 12.92
C LEU A 903 -30.27 -13.91 13.83
N LYS A 904 -31.39 -14.20 14.49
CA LYS A 904 -32.00 -13.29 15.50
C LYS A 904 -31.62 -13.69 16.92
N GLY A 905 -31.63 -12.73 17.85
CA GLY A 905 -31.30 -12.94 19.26
C GLY A 905 -29.87 -13.45 19.49
N ARG A 906 -28.90 -12.96 18.69
CA ARG A 906 -27.49 -13.36 18.77
C ARG A 906 -26.74 -12.58 19.86
N ASP A 907 -25.62 -13.11 20.34
CA ASP A 907 -24.78 -12.44 21.34
C ASP A 907 -23.65 -11.64 20.69
N PHE A 908 -23.76 -10.31 20.77
CA PHE A 908 -22.76 -9.38 20.24
C PHE A 908 -21.36 -9.60 20.84
N SER A 909 -21.30 -9.75 22.17
CA SER A 909 -20.04 -9.87 22.91
C SER A 909 -19.37 -11.20 22.60
N ASN A 910 -20.14 -12.27 22.48
CA ASN A 910 -19.64 -13.57 22.08
C ASN A 910 -19.16 -13.57 20.61
N GLY A 911 -19.91 -12.96 19.69
CA GLY A 911 -19.50 -12.82 18.30
C GLY A 911 -18.17 -12.07 18.14
N ARG A 912 -18.02 -10.95 18.86
CA ARG A 912 -16.76 -10.19 18.93
C ARG A 912 -15.61 -11.04 19.49
N LYS A 913 -15.86 -11.79 20.56
CA LYS A 913 -14.89 -12.71 21.17
C LYS A 913 -14.47 -13.80 20.19
N MET A 914 -15.41 -14.40 19.46
CA MET A 914 -15.13 -15.45 18.46
C MET A 914 -14.31 -14.93 17.29
N PHE A 915 -14.54 -13.68 16.84
CA PHE A 915 -13.71 -13.06 15.81
C PHE A 915 -12.23 -12.99 16.24
N GLY A 916 -11.96 -12.65 17.49
CA GLY A 916 -10.60 -12.68 18.05
C GLY A 916 -10.06 -14.10 18.23
N ALA A 917 -10.86 -15.01 18.80
CA ALA A 917 -10.47 -16.40 19.07
C ALA A 917 -10.09 -17.17 17.79
N ALA A 918 -10.82 -16.93 16.70
CA ALA A 918 -10.59 -17.48 15.36
C ALA A 918 -9.30 -17.00 14.70
N GLY A 919 -8.67 -15.95 15.24
CA GLY A 919 -7.54 -15.31 14.60
C GLY A 919 -7.90 -14.36 13.47
N CYS A 920 -9.18 -13.98 13.31
CA CYS A 920 -9.56 -13.06 12.24
C CYS A 920 -8.84 -11.72 12.37
N TYR A 921 -8.66 -11.20 13.60
CA TYR A 921 -7.85 -9.98 13.86
C TYR A 921 -6.37 -10.12 13.49
N ALA A 922 -5.82 -11.32 13.24
CA ALA A 922 -4.43 -11.44 12.81
C ALA A 922 -4.21 -10.90 11.39
N CYS A 923 -5.20 -11.10 10.52
CA CYS A 923 -5.12 -10.70 9.11
C CYS A 923 -6.11 -9.59 8.76
N HIS A 924 -7.32 -9.64 9.32
CA HIS A 924 -8.43 -8.77 8.97
C HIS A 924 -8.61 -7.64 9.97
N ARG A 925 -9.07 -6.52 9.42
CA ARG A 925 -9.52 -5.38 10.20
C ARG A 925 -11.02 -5.44 10.44
N PHE A 926 -11.47 -4.99 11.60
CA PHE A 926 -12.88 -4.83 11.94
C PHE A 926 -13.05 -3.73 12.98
N GLN A 927 -13.91 -2.73 12.73
CA GLN A 927 -14.13 -1.60 13.64
C GLN A 927 -12.81 -0.95 14.10
N ASN A 928 -11.94 -0.67 13.12
CA ASN A 928 -10.59 -0.11 13.31
C ASN A 928 -9.56 -1.00 14.04
N GLN A 929 -9.90 -2.23 14.44
CA GLN A 929 -9.02 -3.17 15.16
C GLN A 929 -8.56 -4.34 14.27
N GLY A 930 -7.38 -4.91 14.53
CA GLY A 930 -6.82 -6.06 13.82
C GLY A 930 -5.89 -5.73 12.65
N GLY A 931 -5.46 -6.80 11.99
CA GLY A 931 -4.48 -6.88 10.92
C GLY A 931 -4.92 -6.25 9.61
N MET A 932 -3.94 -6.09 8.72
CA MET A 932 -4.12 -5.46 7.40
C MET A 932 -3.63 -6.30 6.23
N THR A 933 -3.27 -7.56 6.50
CA THR A 933 -2.80 -8.50 5.48
C THR A 933 -3.95 -9.25 4.81
N GLY A 934 -5.18 -9.03 5.27
CA GLY A 934 -6.43 -9.38 4.60
C GLY A 934 -7.38 -8.16 4.53
N PRO A 935 -8.51 -8.29 3.81
CA PRO A 935 -9.49 -7.21 3.66
C PRO A 935 -10.06 -6.72 5.00
N ASP A 936 -10.35 -5.43 5.10
CA ASP A 936 -11.19 -4.90 6.18
C ASP A 936 -12.61 -5.50 6.05
N LEU A 937 -13.12 -6.07 7.14
CA LEU A 937 -14.40 -6.76 7.22
C LEU A 937 -15.51 -5.93 7.87
N THR A 938 -15.23 -4.69 8.31
CA THR A 938 -16.22 -3.81 8.97
C THR A 938 -17.48 -3.60 8.12
N THR A 939 -17.30 -3.49 6.81
CA THR A 939 -18.41 -3.30 5.84
C THR A 939 -18.78 -4.58 5.10
N ALA A 940 -18.34 -5.75 5.59
CA ALA A 940 -18.57 -7.04 4.91
C ALA A 940 -20.06 -7.30 4.68
N GLY A 941 -20.93 -7.01 5.65
CA GLY A 941 -22.39 -7.18 5.50
C GLY A 941 -23.07 -6.31 4.45
N ARG A 942 -22.42 -5.23 3.99
CA ARG A 942 -22.90 -4.42 2.86
C ARG A 942 -22.47 -4.97 1.50
N ARG A 943 -21.40 -5.78 1.47
CA ARG A 943 -20.77 -6.29 0.24
C ARG A 943 -21.11 -7.75 -0.06
N TYR A 944 -21.33 -8.56 0.97
CA TYR A 944 -21.50 -10.00 0.85
C TYR A 944 -22.83 -10.44 1.45
N SER A 945 -23.50 -11.39 0.79
CA SER A 945 -24.55 -12.15 1.44
C SER A 945 -23.97 -13.06 2.52
N VAL A 946 -24.81 -13.55 3.43
CA VAL A 946 -24.41 -14.56 4.44
C VAL A 946 -23.76 -15.78 3.77
N LYS A 947 -24.30 -16.22 2.64
CA LYS A 947 -23.75 -17.35 1.88
C LYS A 947 -22.36 -17.04 1.34
N ASP A 948 -22.16 -15.86 0.75
CA ASP A 948 -20.86 -15.49 0.18
C ASP A 948 -19.80 -15.39 1.28
N LEU A 949 -20.15 -14.81 2.43
CA LEU A 949 -19.24 -14.71 3.57
C LEU A 949 -18.85 -16.08 4.12
N LEU A 950 -19.80 -17.01 4.27
CA LEU A 950 -19.51 -18.38 4.68
C LEU A 950 -18.66 -19.14 3.65
N ASP A 951 -18.92 -18.96 2.36
CA ASP A 951 -18.15 -19.60 1.29
C ASP A 951 -16.69 -19.13 1.28
N GLN A 952 -16.44 -17.83 1.54
CA GLN A 952 -15.08 -17.28 1.65
C GLN A 952 -14.29 -17.89 2.82
N VAL A 953 -14.94 -18.20 3.95
CA VAL A 953 -14.26 -18.81 5.10
C VAL A 953 -14.05 -20.31 4.92
N VAL A 954 -15.03 -21.01 4.35
CA VAL A 954 -14.95 -22.47 4.10
C VAL A 954 -14.02 -22.79 2.93
N ASN A 955 -14.02 -21.95 1.88
CA ASN A 955 -13.28 -22.15 0.63
C ASN A 955 -12.39 -20.94 0.27
N PRO A 956 -11.37 -20.60 1.08
CA PRO A 956 -10.62 -19.35 0.95
C PRO A 956 -9.85 -19.17 -0.37
N SER A 957 -9.51 -20.26 -1.07
CA SER A 957 -8.80 -20.21 -2.37
C SER A 957 -9.72 -20.11 -3.59
N LYS A 958 -11.05 -20.06 -3.41
CA LYS A 958 -12.00 -20.02 -4.53
C LYS A 958 -11.99 -18.68 -5.26
N VAL A 959 -11.92 -17.58 -4.51
CA VAL A 959 -11.81 -16.21 -5.03
C VAL A 959 -10.84 -15.47 -4.13
N ILE A 960 -9.62 -15.22 -4.61
CA ILE A 960 -8.60 -14.48 -3.87
C ILE A 960 -8.69 -13.03 -4.32
N ASN A 961 -8.79 -12.10 -3.38
CA ASN A 961 -8.72 -10.69 -3.70
C ASN A 961 -7.29 -10.35 -4.17
N ASP A 962 -7.17 -9.81 -5.38
CA ASP A 962 -5.90 -9.51 -6.04
C ASP A 962 -4.95 -8.65 -5.17
N GLN A 963 -5.48 -7.83 -4.25
CA GLN A 963 -4.70 -7.05 -3.28
C GLN A 963 -3.86 -7.91 -2.33
N PHE A 964 -4.39 -9.05 -1.94
CA PHE A 964 -3.79 -9.94 -0.94
C PHE A 964 -3.25 -11.22 -1.59
N SER A 965 -3.29 -11.28 -2.92
CA SER A 965 -2.68 -12.36 -3.69
C SER A 965 -1.17 -12.30 -3.54
N ALA A 966 -0.59 -13.37 -3.01
CA ALA A 966 0.85 -13.53 -2.99
C ALA A 966 1.37 -13.60 -4.44
N VAL A 967 2.51 -12.97 -4.71
CA VAL A 967 3.26 -13.17 -5.94
C VAL A 967 4.40 -14.14 -5.72
N MET A 968 4.68 -14.98 -6.70
CA MET A 968 5.90 -15.75 -6.82
C MET A 968 6.88 -14.99 -7.69
N VAL A 969 7.95 -14.49 -7.10
CA VAL A 969 9.06 -13.82 -7.78
C VAL A 969 10.15 -14.84 -8.05
N ILE A 970 10.50 -14.98 -9.32
CA ILE A 970 11.59 -15.82 -9.81
C ILE A 970 12.75 -14.89 -10.16
N THR A 971 13.92 -15.13 -9.58
CA THR A 971 15.13 -14.37 -9.93
C THR A 971 15.86 -14.95 -11.13
N ASP A 972 16.78 -14.19 -11.71
CA ASP A 972 17.73 -14.59 -12.75
C ASP A 972 18.59 -15.81 -12.35
N GLU A 973 18.82 -15.98 -11.04
CA GLU A 973 19.49 -17.13 -10.42
C GLU A 973 18.53 -18.32 -10.15
N GLY A 974 17.24 -18.18 -10.47
CA GLY A 974 16.23 -19.23 -10.33
C GLY A 974 15.64 -19.38 -8.93
N LEU A 975 15.89 -18.43 -8.02
CA LEU A 975 15.30 -18.43 -6.68
C LEU A 975 13.82 -18.05 -6.74
N VAL A 976 12.97 -18.80 -6.03
CA VAL A 976 11.53 -18.51 -5.94
C VAL A 976 11.22 -17.92 -4.57
N HIS A 977 10.75 -16.68 -4.55
CA HIS A 977 10.21 -16.03 -3.36
C HIS A 977 8.69 -15.92 -3.50
N SER A 978 7.93 -16.34 -2.49
CA SER A 978 6.47 -16.18 -2.47
C SER A 978 6.06 -15.22 -1.38
N GLY A 979 5.25 -14.22 -1.72
CA GLY A 979 4.75 -13.25 -0.75
C GLY A 979 3.97 -12.10 -1.38
N VAL A 980 3.27 -11.31 -0.58
CA VAL A 980 2.54 -10.13 -1.07
C VAL A 980 3.52 -8.95 -1.24
N VAL A 981 3.44 -8.21 -2.35
CA VAL A 981 4.27 -7.02 -2.57
C VAL A 981 3.90 -5.94 -1.56
N VAL A 982 4.86 -5.45 -0.78
CA VAL A 982 4.63 -4.43 0.25
C VAL A 982 5.43 -3.15 0.06
N ASN A 983 6.45 -3.14 -0.81
CA ASN A 983 7.19 -1.93 -1.15
C ASN A 983 7.94 -2.07 -2.48
N LEU A 984 8.14 -0.95 -3.17
CA LEU A 984 8.99 -0.77 -4.34
C LEU A 984 9.88 0.47 -4.10
N ASN A 985 11.19 0.38 -4.34
CA ASN A 985 12.07 1.55 -4.26
C ASN A 985 13.35 1.39 -5.07
N ASN A 986 13.68 2.31 -5.98
CA ASN A 986 14.80 2.14 -6.91
C ASN A 986 14.71 0.75 -7.60
N ASP A 987 15.74 -0.07 -7.39
CA ASP A 987 15.85 -1.46 -7.84
C ASP A 987 15.31 -2.49 -6.82
N GLY A 988 14.68 -2.09 -5.71
CA GLY A 988 14.19 -3.00 -4.68
C GLY A 988 12.69 -3.34 -4.82
N LEU A 989 12.36 -4.63 -4.71
CA LEU A 989 11.01 -5.15 -4.50
C LEU A 989 10.94 -5.85 -3.15
N THR A 990 10.12 -5.36 -2.22
CA THR A 990 9.93 -6.03 -0.93
C THR A 990 8.65 -6.87 -0.95
N LEU A 991 8.78 -8.17 -0.68
CA LEU A 991 7.65 -9.07 -0.44
C LEU A 991 7.49 -9.34 1.05
N ASN A 992 6.26 -9.41 1.54
CA ASN A 992 5.94 -10.07 2.80
C ASN A 992 5.67 -11.55 2.57
N THR A 993 6.52 -12.42 3.12
CA THR A 993 6.46 -13.87 2.92
C THR A 993 5.59 -14.59 3.95
N ASP A 994 5.12 -13.89 4.99
CA ASP A 994 4.20 -14.42 6.01
C ASP A 994 3.12 -13.38 6.34
N LEU A 995 1.87 -13.63 5.95
CA LEU A 995 0.79 -12.67 6.20
C LEU A 995 0.33 -12.61 7.66
N THR A 996 0.77 -13.54 8.50
CA THR A 996 0.53 -13.48 9.95
C THR A 996 1.63 -12.71 10.68
N ASP A 997 2.79 -12.50 10.05
CA ASP A 997 3.86 -11.63 10.53
C ASP A 997 4.24 -10.57 9.48
N PRO A 998 3.69 -9.35 9.58
CA PRO A 998 3.91 -8.29 8.62
C PRO A 998 5.39 -7.84 8.49
N ASN A 999 6.24 -8.21 9.44
CA ASN A 999 7.66 -7.86 9.47
C ASN A 999 8.53 -8.93 8.78
N LYS A 1000 7.94 -10.07 8.39
CA LYS A 1000 8.63 -11.14 7.69
C LYS A 1000 8.78 -10.82 6.19
N ARG A 1001 9.68 -9.88 5.90
CA ARG A 1001 9.89 -9.35 4.56
C ARG A 1001 11.18 -9.83 3.94
N VAL A 1002 11.19 -10.01 2.62
CA VAL A 1002 12.39 -10.18 1.81
C VAL A 1002 12.44 -9.07 0.77
N THR A 1003 13.59 -8.44 0.59
CA THR A 1003 13.80 -7.46 -0.49
C THR A 1003 14.62 -8.09 -1.59
N ILE A 1004 14.10 -8.04 -2.81
CA ILE A 1004 14.65 -8.66 -4.00
C ILE A 1004 15.09 -7.53 -4.93
N ASN A 1005 16.27 -7.65 -5.53
CA ASN A 1005 16.71 -6.72 -6.56
C ASN A 1005 15.89 -6.97 -7.84
N ARG A 1006 15.15 -5.98 -8.30
CA ARG A 1006 14.29 -6.00 -9.48
C ARG A 1006 15.08 -6.24 -10.76
N ASN A 1007 16.32 -5.76 -10.82
CA ASN A 1007 17.21 -6.03 -11.96
C ASN A 1007 17.65 -7.49 -12.02
N THR A 1008 17.41 -8.26 -10.95
CA THR A 1008 17.62 -9.71 -10.89
C THR A 1008 16.30 -10.47 -10.94
N ILE A 1009 15.15 -9.83 -11.18
CA ILE A 1009 13.86 -10.54 -11.32
C ILE A 1009 13.71 -10.98 -12.77
N ASP A 1010 13.61 -12.29 -12.97
CA ASP A 1010 13.30 -12.89 -14.27
C ASP A 1010 11.77 -12.87 -14.50
N GLU A 1011 10.97 -13.15 -13.46
CA GLU A 1011 9.51 -13.21 -13.57
C GLU A 1011 8.78 -13.00 -12.23
N MET A 1012 7.51 -12.57 -12.31
CA MET A 1012 6.60 -12.47 -11.17
C MET A 1012 5.21 -13.02 -11.54
N LEU A 1013 4.72 -14.03 -10.81
CA LEU A 1013 3.45 -14.72 -11.06
C LEU A 1013 2.49 -14.57 -9.89
N VAL A 1014 1.19 -14.39 -10.13
CA VAL A 1014 0.18 -14.34 -9.06
C VAL A 1014 -0.17 -15.77 -8.58
N SER A 1015 -0.18 -15.98 -7.26
CA SER A 1015 -0.54 -17.26 -6.62
C SER A 1015 -2.03 -17.57 -6.76
N LYS A 1016 -2.36 -18.84 -7.02
CA LYS A 1016 -3.75 -19.36 -7.02
C LYS A 1016 -4.19 -19.92 -5.66
N THR A 1017 -3.32 -19.86 -4.65
CA THR A 1017 -3.60 -20.37 -3.31
C THR A 1017 -3.73 -19.19 -2.33
N SER A 1018 -4.82 -19.18 -1.56
CA SER A 1018 -5.07 -18.14 -0.57
C SER A 1018 -4.14 -18.28 0.63
N PRO A 1019 -3.62 -17.16 1.17
CA PRO A 1019 -2.92 -17.14 2.44
C PRO A 1019 -3.83 -17.40 3.67
N MET A 1020 -5.16 -17.29 3.52
CA MET A 1020 -6.10 -17.52 4.62
C MET A 1020 -6.19 -19.03 4.95
N PRO A 1021 -6.03 -19.44 6.24
CA PRO A 1021 -6.12 -20.84 6.63
C PRO A 1021 -7.51 -21.43 6.38
N ALA A 1022 -7.58 -22.70 5.95
CA ALA A 1022 -8.82 -23.45 5.89
C ALA A 1022 -9.20 -24.02 7.27
N GLY A 1023 -10.49 -24.26 7.50
CA GLY A 1023 -10.98 -24.94 8.71
C GLY A 1023 -11.12 -24.05 9.96
N LEU A 1024 -11.19 -22.73 9.81
CA LEU A 1024 -11.31 -21.78 10.94
C LEU A 1024 -12.55 -22.01 11.82
N PHE A 1025 -13.64 -22.56 11.27
CA PHE A 1025 -14.85 -22.90 12.02
C PHE A 1025 -14.80 -24.24 12.76
N ASN A 1026 -13.78 -25.07 12.52
CA ASN A 1026 -13.84 -26.48 12.90
C ASN A 1026 -13.89 -26.72 14.41
N ARG A 1027 -13.42 -25.77 15.22
CA ARG A 1027 -13.45 -25.86 16.69
C ARG A 1027 -14.49 -24.94 17.35
N MET A 1028 -15.37 -24.35 16.55
CA MET A 1028 -16.48 -23.54 17.03
C MET A 1028 -17.76 -24.38 17.09
N THR A 1029 -18.58 -24.08 18.09
CA THR A 1029 -19.95 -24.58 18.19
C THR A 1029 -20.86 -23.86 17.19
N LYS A 1030 -22.07 -24.41 16.97
CA LYS A 1030 -23.09 -23.80 16.12
C LYS A 1030 -23.40 -22.35 16.56
N GLU A 1031 -23.64 -22.13 17.84
CA GLU A 1031 -24.02 -20.81 18.36
C GLU A 1031 -22.88 -19.80 18.20
N GLU A 1032 -21.63 -20.20 18.47
CA GLU A 1032 -20.45 -19.35 18.28
C GLU A 1032 -20.27 -18.91 16.81
N ILE A 1033 -20.56 -19.79 15.85
CA ILE A 1033 -20.52 -19.45 14.41
C ILE A 1033 -21.62 -18.45 14.07
N LEU A 1034 -22.84 -18.63 14.58
CA LEU A 1034 -23.96 -17.72 14.33
C LEU A 1034 -23.74 -16.34 14.93
N ASP A 1035 -23.21 -16.26 16.15
CA ASP A 1035 -22.85 -15.01 16.80
C ASP A 1035 -21.75 -14.28 16.02
N LEU A 1036 -20.73 -15.02 15.54
CA LEU A 1036 -19.67 -14.47 14.70
C LEU A 1036 -20.19 -13.94 13.36
N VAL A 1037 -21.09 -14.68 12.69
CA VAL A 1037 -21.69 -14.24 11.42
C VAL A 1037 -22.56 -13.00 11.65
N ALA A 1038 -23.36 -12.95 12.72
CA ALA A 1038 -24.15 -11.77 13.05
C ALA A 1038 -23.27 -10.55 13.37
N TYR A 1039 -22.17 -10.75 14.11
CA TYR A 1039 -21.16 -9.72 14.35
C TYR A 1039 -20.56 -9.18 13.05
N LEU A 1040 -20.17 -10.06 12.12
CA LEU A 1040 -19.60 -9.66 10.83
C LEU A 1040 -20.58 -8.91 9.92
N ILE A 1041 -21.83 -9.38 9.83
CA ILE A 1041 -22.84 -8.79 8.96
C ILE A 1041 -23.37 -7.47 9.51
N SER A 1042 -23.53 -7.35 10.83
CA SER A 1042 -23.91 -6.08 11.46
C SER A 1042 -22.83 -5.01 11.35
N GLY A 1043 -21.62 -5.37 10.93
CA GLY A 1043 -20.48 -4.46 10.94
C GLY A 1043 -20.09 -4.01 12.34
N GLY A 1044 -20.46 -4.75 13.39
CA GLY A 1044 -20.18 -4.38 14.78
C GLY A 1044 -21.16 -3.36 15.37
N ASP A 1045 -22.27 -3.10 14.69
CA ASP A 1045 -23.35 -2.28 15.23
C ASP A 1045 -24.18 -3.07 16.27
N ARG A 1046 -24.06 -2.69 17.55
CA ARG A 1046 -24.82 -3.31 18.66
C ARG A 1046 -26.32 -3.12 18.53
N SER A 1047 -26.78 -2.08 17.84
CA SER A 1047 -28.20 -1.78 17.65
C SER A 1047 -28.84 -2.56 16.50
N HIS A 1048 -28.03 -3.32 15.75
CA HIS A 1048 -28.50 -4.09 14.61
C HIS A 1048 -29.54 -5.14 15.02
N GLN A 1049 -30.57 -5.33 14.19
CA GLN A 1049 -31.71 -6.22 14.45
C GLN A 1049 -31.37 -7.68 14.78
N PHE A 1050 -30.15 -8.14 14.53
CA PHE A 1050 -29.69 -9.48 14.87
C PHE A 1050 -29.45 -9.68 16.37
N PHE A 1051 -29.21 -8.59 17.10
CA PHE A 1051 -28.95 -8.60 18.54
C PHE A 1051 -30.20 -8.21 19.36
N ASN A 1052 -31.29 -7.86 18.68
CA ASN A 1052 -32.57 -7.59 19.31
C ASN A 1052 -33.31 -8.92 19.56
N ASN A 1053 -33.96 -9.01 20.72
CA ASN A 1053 -34.76 -10.17 21.14
C ASN A 1053 -36.06 -10.31 20.35
#